data_AF-A0A1C5MD42-F1
#
_entry.id   AF-A0A1C5MD42-F1
#
_cell.length_a   1.000
_cell.length_b   1.000
_cell.length_c   1.000
_cell.angle_alpha   90.00
_cell.angle_beta   90.00
_cell.angle_gamma   90.00
#
_symmetry.space_group_name_H-M   'P 1'
#
loop_
_entity.id
_entity.type
_entity.pdbx_description
1 polymer ?
#
loop_
_entity_poly.entity_id
_entity_poly.type
_entity_poly.pdbx_seq_one_letter_code
_entity_poly.pdbx_strand_id
1 'polypeptide(L)'
;MKRWEYARPWKLAALLVNQICAVVLVLSVVVCTVYVSGSGFGFVGKEQSFESTGYYQNEVLEQIYRCVRAASRESKFEKNGVYDGKLLVNIQQYADNSTIGNGDPKDGGLYYALADLLNWSLEGMETGTLMKITYDDGTVGYLSKSFTNYTEQSLYSEDGTEVGSISSMNGGSSITSSTTAAPEREKAAEGAAAEEAAVEEYAAEEYSTEEGYIEEFITDGEELPFGMMQGTVRNVEQLEAVEERYAPVGYDSITAYAEEQKLTTAQLQEIYQDLESTLPVIYNDYFAYTENLELFSPSMTNMRYFVIPKSVEQVSSEDFTKKIYTNMKSFGKTKFSSTEGLLDYIRSYQDYLIYDSEDMSYDSSGMPISLSDLSSYVKSYPPSVDGDYILAVAVDTDYKASDKLAQYKKQYEEIAPVSRMAAYGVILGAVLYLLTMVYLTLAAGRSTEEDGQIVLNRFDRMHTEPAALSLMIPAWLILVLVSNSVSVRNLEMREFVLAGGVTTFALNLLFLIGYISLVRRIKAHTLWKNSVFCMVCNLFGEIMRNRKTTTKTMLSYAGFLLGNVVFLIMGEFGIVLLAFFDLGVGVFLLRQAVQRQKILDGIKKISAGELTAQIPMEQIGGDNRVFAEAVNQMGIGLSSAVEKSVRDERLKSDLITNVSHDIKTPLTSIINYVDLLKREDIQNERAKNYIAILEDKALRLKHLTDDLVEASKISSGNIKLELNRLNFQELIQQTNGEFSEKFENKGLNLVVNMPEEPVVIVADGRRLWRVIENLYNNTVKYAMPNTRVYVELTTVGHMVRFSIKNISEQPLNINADELTERFIRGDVARSTEGSGLGLSIARNLTELQKGSFNIYLDGDLFKVTIIFPEADNTSVNETESQE
;
A
#
# COMPACT_ATOMS: atom_id res chain seq x y z
N MET A 1 -29.39 -9.94 42.60
CA MET A 1 -30.39 -10.35 41.59
C MET A 1 -29.70 -11.26 40.58
N LYS A 2 -30.16 -12.50 40.38
CA LYS A 2 -29.57 -13.39 39.35
C LYS A 2 -29.70 -12.71 37.99
N ARG A 3 -28.58 -12.46 37.31
CA ARG A 3 -28.57 -11.94 35.93
C ARG A 3 -29.02 -13.04 34.98
N TRP A 4 -30.33 -13.23 34.89
CA TRP A 4 -31.02 -14.23 34.06
C TRP A 4 -30.58 -14.19 32.60
N GLU A 5 -30.15 -13.01 32.13
CA GLU A 5 -29.53 -12.76 30.82
C GLU A 5 -28.29 -13.62 30.53
N TYR A 6 -27.62 -14.18 31.54
CA TYR A 6 -26.45 -15.06 31.34
C TYR A 6 -26.76 -16.55 31.55
N ALA A 7 -28.04 -16.93 31.63
CA ALA A 7 -28.44 -18.32 31.78
C ALA A 7 -28.12 -19.15 30.51
N ARG A 8 -27.82 -20.43 30.70
CA ARG A 8 -27.55 -21.39 29.61
C ARG A 8 -28.61 -21.38 28.48
N PRO A 9 -29.93 -21.37 28.74
CA PRO A 9 -30.93 -21.36 27.68
C PRO A 9 -30.86 -20.11 26.79
N TRP A 10 -30.59 -18.93 27.36
CA TRP A 10 -30.46 -17.69 26.59
C TRP A 10 -29.23 -17.67 25.70
N LYS A 11 -28.10 -18.23 26.16
CA LYS A 11 -26.90 -18.40 25.33
C LYS A 11 -27.13 -19.38 24.19
N LEU A 12 -27.83 -20.48 24.46
CA LEU A 12 -28.18 -21.47 23.44
C LEU A 12 -29.15 -20.87 22.41
N ALA A 13 -30.16 -20.12 22.84
CA ALA A 13 -31.07 -19.40 21.96
C ALA A 13 -30.31 -18.39 21.08
N ALA A 14 -29.41 -17.58 21.67
CA ALA A 14 -28.61 -16.63 20.91
C ALA A 14 -27.67 -17.32 19.90
N LEU A 15 -27.09 -18.47 20.24
CA LEU A 15 -26.29 -19.27 19.30
C LEU A 15 -27.13 -19.80 18.14
N LEU A 16 -28.33 -20.33 18.41
CA LEU A 16 -29.24 -20.82 17.38
C LEU A 16 -29.73 -19.69 16.46
N VAL A 17 -30.11 -18.54 17.04
CA VAL A 17 -30.51 -17.36 16.28
C VAL A 17 -29.35 -16.87 15.43
N ASN A 18 -28.14 -16.78 15.98
CA ASN A 18 -26.95 -16.37 15.21
C ASN A 18 -26.70 -17.30 14.02
N GLN A 19 -26.82 -18.61 14.25
CA GLN A 19 -26.62 -19.63 13.23
C GLN A 19 -27.65 -19.55 12.10
N ILE A 20 -28.93 -19.38 12.45
CA ILE A 20 -30.01 -19.18 11.47
C ILE A 20 -29.76 -17.90 10.69
N CYS A 21 -29.41 -16.80 11.37
CA CYS A 21 -29.13 -15.52 10.72
C CYS A 21 -27.95 -15.61 9.76
N ALA A 22 -26.87 -16.33 10.12
CA ALA A 22 -25.71 -16.52 9.24
C ALA A 22 -26.10 -17.25 7.94
N VAL A 23 -26.85 -18.34 8.05
CA VAL A 23 -27.33 -19.10 6.88
C VAL A 23 -28.27 -18.25 6.04
N VAL A 24 -29.28 -17.61 6.65
CA VAL A 24 -30.22 -16.73 5.94
C VAL A 24 -29.50 -15.60 5.22
N LEU A 25 -28.50 -14.98 5.86
CA LEU A 25 -27.72 -13.90 5.27
C LEU A 25 -26.96 -14.38 4.03
N VAL A 26 -26.18 -15.46 4.14
CA VAL A 26 -25.40 -15.97 3.00
C VAL A 26 -26.31 -16.45 1.87
N LEU A 27 -27.39 -17.17 2.18
CA LEU A 27 -28.35 -17.61 1.17
C LEU A 27 -29.03 -16.42 0.48
N SER A 28 -29.39 -15.39 1.24
CA SER A 28 -29.98 -14.18 0.67
C SER A 28 -29.01 -13.43 -0.23
N VAL A 29 -27.73 -13.35 0.16
CA VAL A 29 -26.68 -12.78 -0.70
C VAL A 29 -26.53 -13.60 -1.98
N VAL A 30 -26.45 -14.93 -1.88
CA VAL A 30 -26.35 -15.83 -3.04
C VAL A 30 -27.54 -15.67 -3.97
N VAL A 31 -28.76 -15.58 -3.44
CA VAL A 31 -29.95 -15.34 -4.26
C VAL A 31 -29.86 -13.98 -4.95
N CYS A 32 -29.44 -12.91 -4.25
CA CYS A 32 -29.25 -11.60 -4.87
C CYS A 32 -28.15 -11.59 -5.95
N THR A 33 -27.02 -12.28 -5.74
CA THR A 33 -25.87 -12.20 -6.65
C THR A 33 -25.92 -13.20 -7.79
N VAL A 34 -26.43 -14.41 -7.56
CA VAL A 34 -26.44 -15.47 -8.58
C VAL A 34 -27.78 -15.50 -9.31
N TYR A 35 -28.89 -15.55 -8.58
CA TYR A 35 -30.21 -15.70 -9.18
C TYR A 35 -30.74 -14.39 -9.76
N VAL A 36 -30.74 -13.32 -8.96
CA VAL A 36 -31.27 -12.02 -9.39
C VAL A 36 -30.32 -11.36 -10.42
N SER A 37 -29.01 -11.36 -10.18
CA SER A 37 -28.06 -10.83 -11.18
C SER A 37 -28.04 -11.66 -12.47
N GLY A 38 -28.12 -12.99 -12.37
CA GLY A 38 -28.14 -13.87 -13.54
C GLY A 38 -29.37 -13.70 -14.42
N SER A 39 -30.47 -13.15 -13.89
CA SER A 39 -31.68 -12.85 -14.64
C SER A 39 -31.63 -11.58 -15.49
N GLY A 40 -30.58 -10.76 -15.33
CA GLY A 40 -30.44 -9.50 -16.06
C GLY A 40 -31.18 -8.31 -15.45
N PHE A 41 -32.35 -8.51 -14.83
CA PHE A 41 -33.17 -7.41 -14.27
C PHE A 41 -32.53 -6.63 -13.11
N GLY A 42 -31.48 -7.18 -12.49
CA GLY A 42 -30.87 -6.57 -11.30
C GLY A 42 -31.81 -6.57 -10.09
N PHE A 43 -31.45 -5.81 -9.06
CA PHE A 43 -32.28 -5.73 -7.86
C PHE A 43 -33.57 -4.95 -8.13
N VAL A 44 -34.71 -5.61 -7.88
CA VAL A 44 -36.05 -5.03 -8.10
C VAL A 44 -36.59 -4.40 -6.82
N GLY A 45 -36.73 -3.07 -6.84
CA GLY A 45 -37.30 -2.28 -5.74
C GLY A 45 -38.82 -2.43 -5.60
N LYS A 46 -39.39 -1.85 -4.53
CA LYS A 46 -40.85 -1.90 -4.29
C LYS A 46 -41.66 -1.06 -5.28
N GLU A 47 -41.05 -0.02 -5.86
CA GLU A 47 -41.72 0.97 -6.72
C GLU A 47 -41.41 0.78 -8.22
N GLN A 48 -40.55 -0.17 -8.59
CA GLN A 48 -40.25 -0.46 -9.99
C GLN A 48 -41.35 -1.32 -10.60
N SER A 49 -41.90 -0.91 -11.72
CA SER A 49 -42.76 -1.73 -12.59
C SER A 49 -41.91 -2.36 -13.70
N PHE A 50 -42.44 -3.37 -14.38
CA PHE A 50 -41.76 -4.01 -15.51
C PHE A 50 -41.44 -2.98 -16.62
N GLU A 51 -42.37 -2.07 -16.88
CA GLU A 51 -42.27 -1.01 -17.89
C GLU A 51 -41.15 -0.01 -17.59
N SER A 52 -40.75 0.12 -16.32
CA SER A 52 -39.63 0.98 -15.90
C SER A 52 -38.25 0.32 -16.06
N THR A 53 -38.19 -0.96 -16.46
CA THR A 53 -36.92 -1.69 -16.58
C THR A 53 -36.22 -1.39 -17.91
N GLY A 54 -34.88 -1.43 -17.91
CA GLY A 54 -34.10 -1.28 -19.15
C GLY A 54 -34.39 -2.37 -20.19
N TYR A 55 -34.77 -3.58 -19.75
CA TYR A 55 -35.16 -4.67 -20.64
C TYR A 55 -36.42 -4.33 -21.44
N TYR A 56 -37.44 -3.79 -20.76
CA TYR A 56 -38.64 -3.32 -21.43
C TYR A 56 -38.33 -2.21 -22.43
N GLN A 57 -37.60 -1.18 -21.99
CA GLN A 57 -37.26 -0.03 -22.85
C GLN A 57 -36.45 -0.46 -24.08
N ASN A 58 -35.49 -1.38 -23.95
CA ASN A 58 -34.72 -1.89 -25.08
C ASN A 58 -35.57 -2.73 -26.04
N GLU A 59 -36.39 -3.63 -25.51
CA GLU A 59 -37.25 -4.49 -26.35
C GLU A 59 -38.32 -3.64 -27.06
N VAL A 60 -38.98 -2.70 -26.38
CA VAL A 60 -39.96 -1.81 -27.01
C VAL A 60 -39.30 -0.96 -28.10
N LEU A 61 -38.08 -0.45 -27.88
CA LEU A 61 -37.35 0.28 -28.92
C LEU A 61 -37.09 -0.58 -30.16
N GLU A 62 -36.63 -1.82 -29.98
CA GLU A 62 -36.44 -2.76 -31.09
C GLU A 62 -37.77 -3.04 -31.81
N GLN A 63 -38.86 -3.20 -31.06
CA GLN A 63 -40.19 -3.43 -31.60
C GLN A 63 -40.73 -2.21 -32.37
N ILE A 64 -40.47 -0.97 -31.94
CA ILE A 64 -40.82 0.25 -32.69
C ILE A 64 -40.16 0.21 -34.07
N TYR A 65 -38.86 -0.07 -34.15
CA TYR A 65 -38.15 -0.17 -35.44
C TYR A 65 -38.69 -1.29 -36.33
N ARG A 66 -39.09 -2.42 -35.74
CA ARG A 66 -39.75 -3.50 -36.48
C ARG A 66 -41.14 -3.07 -36.99
N CYS A 67 -41.94 -2.36 -36.17
CA CYS A 67 -43.23 -1.82 -36.58
C CYS A 67 -43.11 -0.84 -37.74
N VAL A 68 -42.13 0.08 -37.73
CA VAL A 68 -41.91 1.02 -38.84
C VAL A 68 -41.56 0.29 -40.14
N ARG A 69 -40.67 -0.72 -40.07
CA ARG A 69 -40.33 -1.55 -41.25
C ARG A 69 -41.50 -2.38 -41.73
N ALA A 70 -42.29 -2.95 -40.83
CA ALA A 70 -43.48 -3.70 -41.15
C ALA A 70 -44.51 -2.81 -41.84
N ALA A 71 -44.82 -1.66 -41.25
CA ALA A 71 -45.69 -0.63 -41.80
C ALA A 71 -45.27 -0.19 -43.21
N SER A 72 -43.98 0.09 -43.44
CA SER A 72 -43.44 0.44 -44.76
C SER A 72 -43.68 -0.69 -45.77
N ARG A 73 -43.38 -1.94 -45.42
CA ARG A 73 -43.53 -3.08 -46.33
C ARG A 73 -44.97 -3.46 -46.62
N GLU A 74 -45.86 -3.43 -45.62
CA GLU A 74 -47.29 -3.68 -45.83
C GLU A 74 -47.88 -2.63 -46.77
N SER A 75 -47.51 -1.35 -46.60
CA SER A 75 -47.95 -0.30 -47.52
C SER A 75 -47.47 -0.48 -48.96
N LYS A 76 -46.34 -1.17 -49.20
CA LYS A 76 -45.83 -1.48 -50.55
C LYS A 76 -46.67 -2.54 -51.25
N PHE A 77 -47.00 -3.63 -50.58
CA PHE A 77 -47.53 -4.83 -51.24
C PHE A 77 -49.04 -5.01 -51.10
N GLU A 78 -49.69 -4.28 -50.20
CA GLU A 78 -51.13 -4.39 -49.97
C GLU A 78 -51.93 -3.32 -50.69
N LYS A 79 -53.00 -3.77 -51.37
CA LYS A 79 -54.07 -2.90 -51.87
C LYS A 79 -55.38 -3.33 -51.25
N ASN A 80 -56.04 -2.42 -50.55
CA ASN A 80 -57.24 -2.71 -49.76
C ASN A 80 -57.03 -3.74 -48.62
N GLY A 81 -55.84 -3.77 -48.00
CA GLY A 81 -55.52 -4.66 -46.88
C GLY A 81 -55.31 -6.14 -47.25
N VAL A 82 -55.04 -6.40 -48.54
CA VAL A 82 -54.70 -7.72 -49.07
C VAL A 82 -53.56 -7.55 -50.07
N TYR A 83 -52.62 -8.51 -50.08
CA TYR A 83 -51.57 -8.60 -51.09
C TYR A 83 -52.16 -8.52 -52.51
N ASP A 84 -51.63 -7.61 -53.33
CA ASP A 84 -52.06 -7.44 -54.72
C ASP A 84 -50.87 -7.58 -55.67
N GLY A 85 -50.69 -8.79 -56.21
CA GLY A 85 -49.65 -9.08 -57.20
C GLY A 85 -49.82 -8.33 -58.53
N LYS A 86 -50.95 -7.64 -58.75
CA LYS A 86 -51.20 -6.80 -59.93
C LYS A 86 -50.76 -5.36 -59.75
N LEU A 87 -50.17 -5.01 -58.60
CA LEU A 87 -49.55 -3.70 -58.40
C LEU A 87 -48.49 -3.46 -59.47
N LEU A 88 -48.50 -2.27 -60.04
CA LEU A 88 -47.56 -1.87 -61.07
C LEU A 88 -46.37 -1.17 -60.41
N VAL A 89 -45.18 -1.70 -60.63
CA VAL A 89 -43.94 -1.20 -60.06
C VAL A 89 -43.17 -0.48 -61.16
N ASN A 90 -42.97 0.82 -60.98
CA ASN A 90 -42.03 1.59 -61.81
C ASN A 90 -40.61 1.28 -61.34
N ILE A 91 -39.79 0.71 -62.21
CA ILE A 91 -38.45 0.23 -61.86
C ILE A 91 -37.54 1.36 -61.39
N GLN A 92 -37.57 2.52 -62.06
CA GLN A 92 -36.72 3.66 -61.74
C GLN A 92 -37.13 4.28 -60.41
N GLN A 93 -38.43 4.45 -60.18
CA GLN A 93 -38.95 4.94 -58.89
C GLN A 93 -38.56 3.99 -57.74
N TYR A 94 -38.70 2.67 -57.96
CA TYR A 94 -38.39 1.68 -56.94
C TYR A 94 -36.89 1.61 -56.64
N ALA A 95 -36.03 1.74 -57.66
CA ALA A 95 -34.58 1.82 -57.49
C ALA A 95 -34.17 3.07 -56.69
N ASP A 96 -34.81 4.22 -56.95
CA ASP A 96 -34.48 5.50 -56.31
C ASP A 96 -34.86 5.55 -54.82
N ASN A 97 -36.07 5.10 -54.47
CA ASN A 97 -36.63 5.32 -53.12
C ASN A 97 -37.37 4.12 -52.53
N SER A 98 -37.37 2.97 -53.21
CA SER A 98 -38.02 1.73 -52.77
C SER A 98 -39.51 1.85 -52.47
N THR A 99 -40.21 2.81 -53.11
CA THR A 99 -41.66 2.97 -52.99
C THR A 99 -42.39 2.46 -54.24
N ILE A 100 -43.64 2.03 -54.06
CA ILE A 100 -44.53 1.66 -55.16
C ILE A 100 -45.59 2.76 -55.26
N GLY A 101 -45.55 3.57 -56.31
CA GLY A 101 -46.51 4.63 -56.56
C GLY A 101 -47.79 4.15 -57.25
N ASN A 102 -48.84 4.96 -57.23
CA ASN A 102 -50.11 4.72 -57.95
C ASN A 102 -50.09 5.18 -59.43
N GLY A 103 -48.93 5.23 -60.07
CA GLY A 103 -48.78 5.73 -61.44
C GLY A 103 -49.55 4.92 -62.49
N ASP A 104 -50.14 5.59 -63.49
CA ASP A 104 -50.71 4.94 -64.67
C ASP A 104 -49.57 4.70 -65.68
N PRO A 105 -49.45 3.51 -66.30
CA PRO A 105 -48.51 3.27 -67.40
C PRO A 105 -48.57 4.32 -68.53
N LYS A 106 -49.68 5.06 -68.64
CA LYS A 106 -49.86 6.16 -69.59
C LYS A 106 -49.09 7.44 -69.23
N ASP A 107 -48.64 7.59 -67.99
CA ASP A 107 -47.92 8.78 -67.51
C ASP A 107 -46.41 8.74 -67.82
N GLY A 108 -45.93 7.64 -68.45
CA GLY A 108 -44.53 7.41 -68.79
C GLY A 108 -43.76 6.69 -67.68
N GLY A 109 -42.79 5.86 -68.06
CA GLY A 109 -42.01 5.02 -67.15
C GLY A 109 -42.11 3.52 -67.48
N LEU A 110 -41.13 2.74 -67.01
CA LEU A 110 -41.08 1.30 -67.23
C LEU A 110 -41.75 0.56 -66.06
N TYR A 111 -42.93 -0.02 -66.32
CA TYR A 111 -43.74 -0.68 -65.31
C TYR A 111 -43.73 -2.20 -65.47
N TYR A 112 -43.65 -2.92 -64.35
CA TYR A 112 -43.87 -4.36 -64.29
C TYR A 112 -44.97 -4.70 -63.28
N ALA A 113 -45.68 -5.82 -63.49
CA ALA A 113 -46.52 -6.35 -62.44
C ALA A 113 -45.63 -6.88 -61.30
N LEU A 114 -46.01 -6.59 -60.05
CA LEU A 114 -45.30 -7.03 -58.86
C LEU A 114 -45.07 -8.54 -58.84
N ALA A 115 -46.09 -9.33 -59.24
CA ALA A 115 -45.96 -10.79 -59.32
C ALA A 115 -44.88 -11.23 -60.30
N ASP A 116 -44.73 -10.53 -61.42
CA ASP A 116 -43.72 -10.86 -62.44
C ASP A 116 -42.31 -10.55 -61.93
N LEU A 117 -42.11 -9.40 -61.26
CA LEU A 117 -40.82 -9.07 -60.64
C LEU A 117 -40.42 -10.05 -59.53
N LEU A 118 -41.38 -10.48 -58.72
CA LEU A 118 -41.11 -11.45 -57.66
C LEU A 118 -40.78 -12.83 -58.22
N ASN A 119 -41.49 -13.29 -59.25
CA ASN A 119 -41.18 -14.54 -59.93
C ASN A 119 -39.81 -14.44 -60.64
N TRP A 120 -39.51 -13.32 -61.29
CA TRP A 120 -38.23 -13.08 -61.92
C TRP A 120 -37.08 -13.13 -60.91
N SER A 121 -37.24 -12.49 -59.74
CA SER A 121 -36.22 -12.58 -58.69
C SER A 121 -36.09 -14.00 -58.10
N LEU A 122 -37.17 -14.78 -58.03
CA LEU A 122 -37.16 -16.17 -57.55
C LEU A 122 -36.46 -17.13 -58.52
N GLU A 123 -36.64 -16.91 -59.82
CA GLU A 123 -36.06 -17.74 -60.89
C GLU A 123 -34.56 -17.46 -61.12
N GLY A 124 -34.03 -16.39 -60.52
CA GLY A 124 -32.64 -15.96 -60.62
C GLY A 124 -32.38 -15.03 -61.81
N MET A 125 -31.41 -14.12 -61.65
CA MET A 125 -30.95 -13.22 -62.70
C MET A 125 -29.85 -13.89 -63.52
N GLU A 126 -30.01 -13.92 -64.83
CA GLU A 126 -28.97 -14.31 -65.78
C GLU A 126 -28.52 -13.09 -66.58
N THR A 127 -27.21 -12.96 -66.78
CA THR A 127 -26.64 -11.88 -67.60
C THR A 127 -26.71 -12.27 -69.07
N GLY A 128 -27.50 -11.53 -69.84
CA GLY A 128 -27.57 -11.61 -71.29
C GLY A 128 -26.59 -10.67 -71.98
N THR A 129 -26.41 -10.87 -73.28
CA THR A 129 -25.67 -9.94 -74.15
C THR A 129 -26.64 -9.17 -75.02
N LEU A 130 -26.63 -7.84 -74.89
CA LEU A 130 -27.36 -6.91 -75.74
C LEU A 130 -26.42 -6.40 -76.83
N MET A 131 -26.73 -6.68 -78.10
CA MET A 131 -25.94 -6.17 -79.22
C MET A 131 -26.48 -4.82 -79.67
N LYS A 132 -25.65 -3.79 -79.57
CA LYS A 132 -25.93 -2.45 -80.09
C LYS A 132 -25.36 -2.34 -81.50
N ILE A 133 -26.23 -2.08 -82.47
CA ILE A 133 -25.88 -1.93 -83.88
C ILE A 133 -26.00 -0.45 -84.24
N THR A 134 -24.89 0.14 -84.71
CA THR A 134 -24.87 1.53 -85.22
C THR A 134 -24.77 1.49 -86.74
N TYR A 135 -25.70 2.15 -87.42
CA TYR A 135 -25.72 2.26 -88.88
C TYR A 135 -24.96 3.51 -89.34
N ASP A 136 -24.58 3.55 -90.62
CA ASP A 136 -23.80 4.66 -91.19
C ASP A 136 -24.55 6.02 -91.19
N ASP A 137 -25.89 6.00 -91.15
CA ASP A 137 -26.74 7.19 -91.02
C ASP A 137 -26.81 7.74 -89.58
N GLY A 138 -26.16 7.06 -88.62
CA GLY A 138 -26.13 7.43 -87.20
C GLY A 138 -27.29 6.87 -86.38
N THR A 139 -28.22 6.12 -86.99
CA THR A 139 -29.27 5.41 -86.27
C THR A 139 -28.71 4.23 -85.47
N VAL A 140 -29.35 3.93 -84.34
CA VAL A 140 -28.92 2.87 -83.41
C VAL A 140 -30.08 1.91 -83.21
N GLY A 141 -29.84 0.63 -83.43
CA GLY A 141 -30.76 -0.46 -83.11
C GLY A 141 -30.18 -1.39 -82.06
N TYR A 142 -31.04 -2.06 -81.31
CA TYR A 142 -30.63 -3.04 -80.29
C TYR A 142 -31.17 -4.42 -80.63
N LEU A 143 -30.32 -5.44 -80.48
CA LEU A 143 -30.69 -6.84 -80.69
C LEU A 143 -30.38 -7.62 -79.42
N SER A 144 -31.43 -8.01 -78.72
CA SER A 144 -31.32 -8.89 -77.56
C SER A 144 -31.33 -10.34 -78.05
N LYS A 145 -30.48 -11.18 -77.46
CA LYS A 145 -30.49 -12.62 -77.71
C LYS A 145 -31.44 -13.27 -76.70
N SER A 146 -32.75 -13.30 -76.97
CA SER A 146 -33.70 -14.04 -76.12
C SER A 146 -33.73 -15.51 -76.49
N PHE A 147 -33.50 -16.39 -75.51
CA PHE A 147 -33.82 -17.82 -75.65
C PHE A 147 -35.29 -18.02 -75.26
N THR A 148 -36.24 -17.66 -76.13
CA THR A 148 -37.51 -18.41 -76.30
C THR A 148 -38.35 -17.90 -77.48
N ASN A 149 -38.65 -18.85 -78.37
CA ASN A 149 -39.69 -18.92 -79.40
C ASN A 149 -40.34 -17.62 -79.92
N TYR A 150 -39.89 -17.26 -81.14
CA TYR A 150 -40.43 -16.27 -82.08
C TYR A 150 -40.10 -14.81 -81.75
N THR A 151 -39.18 -14.22 -82.52
CA THR A 151 -39.06 -12.76 -82.66
C THR A 151 -39.36 -12.43 -84.12
N GLU A 152 -40.44 -11.69 -84.36
CA GLU A 152 -40.76 -11.13 -85.66
C GLU A 152 -40.50 -9.62 -85.55
N GLN A 153 -39.39 -9.15 -86.12
CA GLN A 153 -39.06 -7.71 -86.10
C GLN A 153 -39.36 -7.12 -87.48
N SER A 154 -40.20 -6.09 -87.51
CA SER A 154 -40.58 -5.34 -88.72
C SER A 154 -39.71 -4.10 -88.86
N LEU A 155 -39.04 -3.96 -90.00
CA LEU A 155 -38.17 -2.84 -90.35
C LEU A 155 -39.00 -1.75 -91.02
N TYR A 156 -38.80 -0.48 -90.65
CA TYR A 156 -39.50 0.67 -91.24
C TYR A 156 -38.51 1.68 -91.83
N SER A 157 -38.91 2.36 -92.91
CA SER A 157 -38.18 3.51 -93.47
C SER A 157 -38.38 4.77 -92.62
N GLU A 158 -37.57 5.83 -92.83
CA GLU A 158 -37.70 7.12 -92.13
C GLU A 158 -39.09 7.79 -92.26
N ASP A 159 -39.87 7.42 -93.29
CA ASP A 159 -41.25 7.89 -93.50
C ASP A 159 -42.31 7.00 -92.81
N GLY A 160 -41.90 5.99 -92.03
CA GLY A 160 -42.79 5.12 -91.26
C GLY A 160 -43.46 4.00 -92.04
N THR A 161 -42.99 3.66 -93.24
CA THR A 161 -43.49 2.51 -94.03
C THR A 161 -42.67 1.25 -93.79
N GLU A 162 -43.35 0.12 -93.56
CA GLU A 162 -42.75 -1.20 -93.32
C GLU A 162 -42.02 -1.71 -94.57
N VAL A 163 -40.72 -1.97 -94.45
CA VAL A 163 -39.79 -2.35 -95.53
C VAL A 163 -39.29 -3.80 -95.44
N GLY A 164 -39.64 -4.55 -94.39
CA GLY A 164 -39.45 -5.99 -94.35
C GLY A 164 -39.47 -6.58 -92.94
N SER A 165 -39.65 -7.90 -92.81
CA SER A 165 -39.57 -8.61 -91.54
C SER A 165 -38.46 -9.67 -91.55
N ILE A 166 -37.76 -9.82 -90.43
CA ILE A 166 -36.79 -10.90 -90.23
C ILE A 166 -37.44 -11.93 -89.32
N SER A 167 -37.49 -13.18 -89.78
CA SER A 167 -37.88 -14.35 -88.98
C SER A 167 -36.78 -15.40 -89.03
N SER A 168 -36.39 -15.93 -87.86
CA SER A 168 -35.46 -17.05 -87.76
C SER A 168 -36.08 -18.20 -86.95
N MET A 169 -35.88 -19.43 -87.41
CA MET A 169 -36.42 -20.65 -86.81
C MET A 169 -35.29 -21.67 -86.78
N ASN A 170 -35.04 -22.35 -85.65
CA ASN A 170 -34.06 -23.44 -85.66
C ASN A 170 -34.41 -24.62 -84.74
N GLY A 171 -34.05 -25.81 -85.22
CA GLY A 171 -34.54 -27.12 -84.81
C GLY A 171 -33.97 -27.66 -83.51
N GLY A 172 -34.83 -28.35 -82.76
CA GLY A 172 -34.53 -28.85 -81.42
C GLY A 172 -33.64 -30.08 -81.36
N SER A 173 -33.05 -30.27 -80.19
CA SER A 173 -32.59 -31.57 -79.70
C SER A 173 -33.07 -31.79 -78.28
N SER A 174 -33.76 -32.91 -78.13
CA SER A 174 -34.44 -33.48 -76.97
C SER A 174 -33.56 -33.68 -75.73
N ILE A 175 -34.04 -33.21 -74.57
CA ILE A 175 -33.64 -33.73 -73.26
C ILE A 175 -34.69 -34.77 -72.81
N THR A 176 -34.26 -36.01 -72.67
CA THR A 176 -35.05 -37.12 -72.13
C THR A 176 -35.18 -37.02 -70.62
N SER A 177 -36.43 -37.14 -70.18
CA SER A 177 -36.94 -37.25 -68.82
C SER A 177 -36.42 -38.46 -68.03
N SER A 178 -36.23 -38.31 -66.72
CA SER A 178 -36.56 -39.37 -65.76
C SER A 178 -37.12 -38.79 -64.44
N THR A 179 -38.45 -38.77 -64.37
CA THR A 179 -39.31 -39.13 -63.24
C THR A 179 -38.82 -38.91 -61.80
N THR A 180 -39.50 -38.02 -61.08
CA THR A 180 -39.80 -38.18 -59.66
C THR A 180 -41.30 -37.97 -59.43
N ALA A 181 -41.95 -39.00 -58.87
CA ALA A 181 -43.31 -38.96 -58.37
C ALA A 181 -43.27 -38.67 -56.87
N ALA A 182 -44.16 -37.79 -56.42
CA ALA A 182 -44.41 -37.49 -55.01
C ALA A 182 -44.91 -38.72 -54.23
N PRO A 183 -44.79 -38.69 -52.89
CA PRO A 183 -46.05 -38.65 -52.13
C PRO A 183 -46.06 -37.65 -50.97
N GLU A 184 -47.28 -37.33 -50.57
CA GLU A 184 -47.69 -36.43 -49.50
C GLU A 184 -47.48 -36.97 -48.05
N ARG A 185 -47.42 -35.99 -47.13
CA ARG A 185 -48.05 -35.90 -45.78
C ARG A 185 -47.38 -36.45 -44.51
N GLU A 186 -47.25 -35.47 -43.59
CA GLU A 186 -47.57 -35.43 -42.15
C GLU A 186 -46.57 -35.89 -41.06
N LYS A 187 -46.36 -34.93 -40.13
CA LYS A 187 -46.16 -35.02 -38.67
C LYS A 187 -44.77 -35.37 -38.08
N ALA A 188 -44.22 -34.30 -37.48
CA ALA A 188 -43.92 -34.15 -36.05
C ALA A 188 -42.63 -34.74 -35.44
N ALA A 189 -42.10 -33.90 -34.54
CA ALA A 189 -41.32 -34.17 -33.33
C ALA A 189 -39.78 -34.12 -33.44
N GLU A 190 -39.27 -33.09 -32.75
CA GLU A 190 -38.20 -33.14 -31.74
C GLU A 190 -36.88 -33.83 -32.08
N GLY A 191 -35.81 -33.04 -31.95
CA GLY A 191 -34.76 -33.44 -31.01
C GLY A 191 -33.33 -33.35 -31.50
N ALA A 192 -32.54 -32.72 -30.62
CA ALA A 192 -31.11 -32.92 -30.39
C ALA A 192 -30.11 -32.19 -31.29
N ALA A 193 -29.57 -31.14 -30.67
CA ALA A 193 -28.20 -30.69 -30.81
C ALA A 193 -27.19 -31.81 -30.50
N ALA A 194 -26.02 -31.78 -31.14
CA ALA A 194 -24.70 -31.78 -30.48
C ALA A 194 -23.56 -31.88 -31.51
N GLU A 195 -22.47 -31.15 -31.19
CA GLU A 195 -21.07 -31.34 -31.61
C GLU A 195 -20.71 -31.17 -33.10
N GLU A 196 -19.58 -30.60 -33.49
CA GLU A 196 -18.38 -30.18 -32.76
C GLU A 196 -17.58 -29.18 -33.62
N ALA A 197 -16.67 -28.48 -32.96
CA ALA A 197 -15.68 -27.58 -33.55
C ALA A 197 -14.65 -28.35 -34.41
N ALA A 198 -14.16 -27.73 -35.49
CA ALA A 198 -12.73 -27.65 -35.79
C ALA A 198 -12.44 -26.94 -37.12
N VAL A 199 -11.68 -25.85 -37.01
CA VAL A 199 -10.45 -25.56 -37.76
C VAL A 199 -10.56 -25.21 -39.24
N GLU A 200 -10.26 -23.92 -39.49
CA GLU A 200 -9.72 -23.36 -40.73
C GLU A 200 -8.53 -24.17 -41.25
N GLU A 201 -8.57 -24.55 -42.53
CA GLU A 201 -7.34 -24.69 -43.32
C GLU A 201 -7.62 -24.19 -44.75
N TYR A 202 -6.96 -23.08 -45.08
CA TYR A 202 -6.89 -22.51 -46.42
C TYR A 202 -6.03 -23.43 -47.29
N ALA A 203 -6.59 -23.92 -48.40
CA ALA A 203 -5.82 -24.44 -49.52
C ALA A 203 -6.30 -23.75 -50.80
N ALA A 204 -5.41 -22.92 -51.36
CA ALA A 204 -5.52 -22.37 -52.70
C ALA A 204 -5.26 -23.49 -53.71
N GLU A 205 -6.15 -23.69 -54.68
CA GLU A 205 -5.87 -24.45 -55.88
C GLU A 205 -5.99 -23.53 -57.11
N GLU A 206 -4.90 -23.52 -57.87
CA GLU A 206 -4.64 -22.74 -59.07
C GLU A 206 -5.54 -23.21 -60.23
N TYR A 207 -6.15 -22.25 -60.93
CA TYR A 207 -6.78 -22.48 -62.23
C TYR A 207 -5.70 -22.57 -63.33
N SER A 208 -5.57 -23.74 -63.94
CA SER A 208 -4.82 -23.95 -65.17
C SER A 208 -5.65 -23.52 -66.38
N THR A 209 -5.11 -22.60 -67.16
CA THR A 209 -5.53 -22.24 -68.51
C THR A 209 -5.25 -23.38 -69.50
N GLU A 210 -6.28 -23.89 -70.18
CA GLU A 210 -6.12 -24.61 -71.44
C GLU A 210 -6.86 -23.85 -72.56
N GLU A 211 -6.07 -23.35 -73.50
CA GLU A 211 -6.48 -22.81 -74.79
C GLU A 211 -7.08 -23.92 -75.65
N GLY A 212 -8.30 -23.71 -76.16
CA GLY A 212 -8.94 -24.58 -77.14
C GLY A 212 -9.52 -23.74 -78.27
N TYR A 213 -8.76 -23.62 -79.37
CA TYR A 213 -9.21 -23.10 -80.65
C TYR A 213 -10.36 -23.94 -81.21
N ILE A 214 -11.40 -23.31 -81.77
CA ILE A 214 -12.21 -23.92 -82.83
C ILE A 214 -12.38 -22.92 -83.97
N GLU A 215 -12.02 -23.42 -85.14
CA GLU A 215 -11.93 -22.77 -86.44
C GLU A 215 -13.28 -22.35 -87.04
N GLU A 216 -13.16 -21.29 -87.81
CA GLU A 216 -14.05 -20.77 -88.85
C GLU A 216 -14.35 -21.84 -89.93
N PHE A 217 -15.61 -21.96 -90.36
CA PHE A 217 -15.95 -22.53 -91.66
C PHE A 217 -16.91 -21.60 -92.41
N ILE A 218 -16.35 -20.88 -93.39
CA ILE A 218 -17.07 -20.25 -94.49
C ILE A 218 -17.10 -21.24 -95.66
N THR A 219 -18.31 -21.73 -95.94
CA THR A 219 -18.92 -22.15 -97.22
C THR A 219 -18.12 -22.95 -98.26
N ASP A 220 -18.73 -24.05 -98.72
CA ASP A 220 -18.70 -24.46 -100.13
C ASP A 220 -20.13 -24.34 -100.68
N GLY A 221 -20.24 -23.66 -101.82
CA GLY A 221 -21.48 -23.03 -102.27
C GLY A 221 -22.46 -23.88 -103.07
N GLU A 222 -23.65 -23.31 -103.24
CA GLU A 222 -24.40 -23.25 -104.49
C GLU A 222 -25.43 -22.10 -104.37
N GLU A 223 -25.71 -21.45 -105.50
CA GLU A 223 -26.39 -20.15 -105.65
C GLU A 223 -27.74 -20.00 -104.93
N LEU A 224 -28.00 -18.81 -104.36
CA LEU A 224 -29.36 -18.29 -104.21
C LEU A 224 -29.45 -16.79 -104.59
N PRO A 225 -30.55 -16.39 -105.27
CA PRO A 225 -30.73 -15.07 -105.86
C PRO A 225 -31.36 -14.11 -104.85
N PHE A 226 -30.93 -12.84 -104.79
CA PHE A 226 -31.73 -11.62 -104.56
C PHE A 226 -30.79 -10.45 -104.23
N GLY A 227 -30.96 -9.33 -104.93
CA GLY A 227 -30.15 -8.12 -104.79
C GLY A 227 -30.87 -7.00 -104.03
N MET A 228 -30.06 -6.12 -103.44
CA MET A 228 -30.36 -4.90 -102.64
C MET A 228 -30.87 -5.18 -101.22
N MET A 229 -30.36 -4.60 -100.13
CA MET A 229 -29.64 -3.33 -99.93
C MET A 229 -28.66 -3.53 -98.75
N GLN A 230 -27.36 -3.33 -98.97
CA GLN A 230 -26.34 -3.28 -97.90
C GLN A 230 -26.43 -1.90 -97.23
N GLY A 231 -27.14 -1.79 -96.12
CA GLY A 231 -26.75 -0.83 -95.10
C GLY A 231 -25.50 -1.38 -94.43
N THR A 232 -24.33 -0.79 -94.69
CA THR A 232 -23.09 -1.21 -94.01
C THR A 232 -23.21 -0.88 -92.53
N VAL A 233 -23.18 -1.92 -91.69
CA VAL A 233 -23.12 -1.76 -90.24
C VAL A 233 -21.81 -1.05 -89.92
N ARG A 234 -21.90 0.12 -89.28
CA ARG A 234 -20.74 0.94 -88.93
C ARG A 234 -20.00 0.38 -87.73
N ASN A 235 -20.74 -0.09 -86.73
CA ASN A 235 -20.19 -0.65 -85.51
C ASN A 235 -21.20 -1.59 -84.83
N VAL A 236 -20.71 -2.69 -84.24
CA VAL A 236 -21.48 -3.56 -83.34
C VAL A 236 -20.76 -3.60 -82.00
N GLU A 237 -21.46 -3.21 -80.95
CA GLU A 237 -20.96 -3.21 -79.58
C GLU A 237 -21.75 -4.23 -78.75
N GLN A 238 -21.06 -5.03 -77.94
CA GLN A 238 -21.71 -5.95 -76.99
C GLN A 238 -21.81 -5.26 -75.63
N LEU A 239 -23.03 -5.18 -75.12
CA LEU A 239 -23.33 -4.64 -73.79
C LEU A 239 -23.83 -5.78 -72.91
N GLU A 240 -23.43 -5.78 -71.64
CA GLU A 240 -24.04 -6.65 -70.63
C GLU A 240 -25.39 -6.07 -70.23
N ALA A 241 -26.41 -6.92 -70.20
CA ALA A 241 -27.77 -6.56 -69.77
C ALA A 241 -28.42 -7.76 -69.08
N VAL A 242 -29.42 -7.53 -68.23
CA VAL A 242 -30.18 -8.64 -67.62
C VAL A 242 -30.99 -9.35 -68.71
N GLU A 243 -30.98 -10.69 -68.71
CA GLU A 243 -31.83 -11.46 -69.61
C GLU A 243 -33.32 -11.25 -69.27
N GLU A 244 -34.07 -10.68 -70.22
CA GLU A 244 -35.48 -10.37 -70.07
C GLU A 244 -36.35 -11.63 -70.09
N ARG A 245 -36.81 -12.06 -68.91
CA ARG A 245 -37.76 -13.19 -68.76
C ARG A 245 -39.22 -12.76 -68.76
N TYR A 246 -39.48 -11.54 -68.35
CA TYR A 246 -40.81 -10.95 -68.25
C TYR A 246 -40.85 -9.64 -69.04
N ALA A 247 -41.95 -9.40 -69.76
CA ALA A 247 -42.13 -8.18 -70.56
C ALA A 247 -42.70 -7.03 -69.71
N PRO A 248 -42.28 -5.77 -69.96
CA PRO A 248 -42.87 -4.62 -69.30
C PRO A 248 -44.34 -4.42 -69.70
N VAL A 249 -45.14 -3.86 -68.79
CA VAL A 249 -46.57 -3.63 -69.06
C VAL A 249 -46.74 -2.60 -70.17
N GLY A 250 -47.27 -3.03 -71.32
CA GLY A 250 -47.51 -2.18 -72.49
C GLY A 250 -46.44 -2.27 -73.58
N TYR A 251 -45.37 -3.06 -73.38
CA TYR A 251 -44.26 -3.20 -74.32
C TYR A 251 -43.81 -4.67 -74.41
N ASP A 252 -43.32 -5.09 -75.57
CA ASP A 252 -42.84 -6.47 -75.76
C ASP A 252 -41.45 -6.73 -75.12
N SER A 253 -40.63 -5.69 -74.97
CA SER A 253 -39.30 -5.73 -74.33
C SER A 253 -38.87 -4.34 -73.81
N ILE A 254 -37.82 -4.29 -73.00
CA ILE A 254 -37.20 -3.03 -72.54
C ILE A 254 -36.60 -2.27 -73.74
N THR A 255 -36.08 -2.99 -74.74
CA THR A 255 -35.59 -2.37 -75.98
C THR A 255 -36.72 -1.72 -76.79
N ALA A 256 -37.91 -2.34 -76.84
CA ALA A 256 -39.08 -1.76 -77.51
C ALA A 256 -39.56 -0.48 -76.81
N TYR A 257 -39.55 -0.47 -75.48
CA TYR A 257 -39.79 0.75 -74.69
C TYR A 257 -38.78 1.85 -75.01
N ALA A 258 -37.50 1.51 -75.07
CA ALA A 258 -36.43 2.45 -75.37
C ALA A 258 -36.51 3.03 -76.79
N GLU A 259 -36.96 2.25 -77.76
CA GLU A 259 -37.19 2.68 -79.14
C GLU A 259 -38.39 3.65 -79.24
N GLU A 260 -39.52 3.33 -78.60
CA GLU A 260 -40.71 4.21 -78.60
C GLU A 260 -40.42 5.55 -77.90
N GLN A 261 -39.73 5.51 -76.75
CA GLN A 261 -39.37 6.70 -75.98
C GLN A 261 -38.09 7.41 -76.48
N LYS A 262 -37.44 6.89 -77.52
CA LYS A 262 -36.19 7.42 -78.10
C LYS A 262 -35.07 7.64 -77.06
N LEU A 263 -34.86 6.65 -76.19
CA LEU A 263 -33.85 6.73 -75.13
C LEU A 263 -32.43 6.62 -75.68
N THR A 264 -31.48 7.27 -75.00
CA THR A 264 -30.05 7.11 -75.29
C THR A 264 -29.53 5.77 -74.75
N THR A 265 -28.41 5.27 -75.28
CA THR A 265 -27.77 4.03 -74.77
C THR A 265 -27.48 4.09 -73.27
N ALA A 266 -27.07 5.26 -72.75
CA ALA A 266 -26.81 5.43 -71.33
C ALA A 266 -28.09 5.27 -70.48
N GLN A 267 -29.20 5.85 -70.93
CA GLN A 267 -30.50 5.71 -70.25
C GLN A 267 -31.04 4.28 -70.30
N LEU A 268 -30.79 3.55 -71.40
CA LEU A 268 -31.13 2.14 -71.50
C LEU A 268 -30.33 1.28 -70.52
N GLN A 269 -29.03 1.52 -70.39
CA GLN A 269 -28.18 0.82 -69.41
C GLN A 269 -28.57 1.14 -67.96
N GLU A 270 -28.91 2.39 -67.68
CA GLU A 270 -29.43 2.81 -66.37
C GLU A 270 -30.70 2.04 -66.01
N ILE A 271 -31.63 1.87 -66.96
CA ILE A 271 -32.84 1.05 -66.74
C ILE A 271 -32.50 -0.42 -66.41
N TYR A 272 -31.54 -1.03 -67.10
CA TYR A 272 -31.11 -2.40 -66.77
C TYR A 272 -30.43 -2.47 -65.39
N GLN A 273 -29.66 -1.46 -65.00
CA GLN A 273 -29.03 -1.38 -63.66
C GLN A 273 -30.09 -1.17 -62.55
N ASP A 274 -31.09 -0.32 -62.80
CA ASP A 274 -32.21 -0.10 -61.90
C ASP A 274 -33.02 -1.40 -61.72
N LEU A 275 -33.21 -2.17 -62.80
CA LEU A 275 -33.87 -3.47 -62.74
C LEU A 275 -33.04 -4.49 -61.95
N GLU A 276 -31.74 -4.58 -62.24
CA GLU A 276 -30.80 -5.50 -61.55
C GLU A 276 -30.74 -5.20 -60.04
N SER A 277 -30.78 -3.93 -59.65
CA SER A 277 -30.83 -3.53 -58.24
C SER A 277 -32.21 -3.73 -57.60
N THR A 278 -33.29 -3.58 -58.37
CA THR A 278 -34.67 -3.72 -57.88
C THR A 278 -35.06 -5.16 -57.58
N LEU A 279 -34.72 -6.11 -58.44
CA LEU A 279 -35.12 -7.53 -58.31
C LEU A 279 -34.76 -8.17 -56.94
N PRO A 280 -33.51 -8.13 -56.45
CA PRO A 280 -33.18 -8.71 -55.15
C PRO A 280 -33.81 -7.93 -53.99
N VAL A 281 -33.99 -6.61 -54.10
CA VAL A 281 -34.57 -5.77 -53.05
C VAL A 281 -36.06 -6.04 -52.90
N ILE A 282 -36.81 -6.11 -54.01
CA ILE A 282 -38.25 -6.35 -53.98
C ILE A 282 -38.58 -7.75 -53.45
N TYR A 283 -37.77 -8.75 -53.77
CA TYR A 283 -37.91 -10.09 -53.21
C TYR A 283 -37.64 -10.13 -51.70
N ASN A 284 -36.55 -9.50 -51.25
CA ASN A 284 -36.24 -9.42 -49.82
C ASN A 284 -37.33 -8.68 -49.03
N ASP A 285 -37.86 -7.59 -49.58
CA ASP A 285 -38.97 -6.86 -48.96
C ASP A 285 -40.26 -7.69 -48.92
N TYR A 286 -40.56 -8.45 -49.97
CA TYR A 286 -41.72 -9.36 -50.00
C TYR A 286 -41.57 -10.51 -49.00
N PHE A 287 -40.41 -11.18 -48.95
CA PHE A 287 -40.16 -12.24 -47.98
C PHE A 287 -40.34 -11.71 -46.54
N ALA A 288 -39.75 -10.56 -46.23
CA ALA A 288 -39.88 -9.98 -44.92
C ALA A 288 -41.31 -9.44 -44.62
N TYR A 289 -42.07 -9.02 -45.63
CA TYR A 289 -43.51 -8.77 -45.50
C TYR A 289 -44.27 -10.03 -45.09
N THR A 290 -44.01 -11.17 -45.75
CA THR A 290 -44.69 -12.44 -45.40
C THR A 290 -44.38 -12.90 -43.98
N GLU A 291 -43.13 -12.76 -43.53
CA GLU A 291 -42.73 -13.06 -42.14
C GLU A 291 -43.42 -12.11 -41.14
N ASN A 292 -43.50 -10.82 -41.47
CA ASN A 292 -44.15 -9.82 -40.63
C ASN A 292 -45.64 -10.11 -40.41
N LEU A 293 -46.38 -10.52 -41.45
CA LEU A 293 -47.80 -10.86 -41.33
C LEU A 293 -48.07 -11.94 -40.28
N GLU A 294 -47.15 -12.90 -40.14
CA GLU A 294 -47.26 -13.99 -39.17
C GLU A 294 -46.87 -13.51 -37.76
N LEU A 295 -45.70 -12.87 -37.63
CA LEU A 295 -45.11 -12.44 -36.36
C LEU A 295 -45.82 -11.25 -35.71
N PHE A 296 -46.33 -10.31 -36.50
CA PHE A 296 -46.99 -9.09 -36.01
C PHE A 296 -48.52 -9.20 -35.94
N SER A 297 -49.08 -10.39 -36.17
CA SER A 297 -50.52 -10.60 -36.00
C SER A 297 -50.98 -10.29 -34.56
N PRO A 298 -52.22 -9.82 -34.33
CA PRO A 298 -52.70 -9.41 -33.00
C PRO A 298 -52.62 -10.47 -31.90
N SER A 299 -52.59 -11.74 -32.28
CA SER A 299 -52.43 -12.88 -31.37
C SER A 299 -50.96 -13.21 -31.03
N MET A 300 -50.01 -12.73 -31.85
CA MET A 300 -48.60 -13.08 -31.77
C MET A 300 -47.73 -11.96 -31.18
N THR A 301 -48.13 -10.69 -31.30
CA THR A 301 -47.43 -9.54 -30.73
C THR A 301 -48.33 -8.70 -29.82
N ASN A 302 -47.74 -8.04 -28.82
CA ASN A 302 -48.39 -6.99 -28.03
C ASN A 302 -48.18 -5.59 -28.63
N MET A 303 -47.52 -5.47 -29.78
CA MET A 303 -47.38 -4.19 -30.48
C MET A 303 -48.57 -3.92 -31.39
N ARG A 304 -48.99 -2.66 -31.49
CA ARG A 304 -49.99 -2.17 -32.44
C ARG A 304 -49.36 -1.05 -33.26
N TYR A 305 -49.54 -1.05 -34.57
CA TYR A 305 -49.15 0.09 -35.40
C TYR A 305 -50.21 0.44 -36.43
N PHE A 306 -50.16 1.69 -36.88
CA PHE A 306 -51.07 2.26 -37.86
C PHE A 306 -50.28 3.22 -38.75
N VAL A 307 -50.51 3.11 -40.06
CA VAL A 307 -50.18 4.15 -41.03
C VAL A 307 -51.48 4.65 -41.61
N ILE A 308 -51.78 5.92 -41.36
CA ILE A 308 -53.03 6.56 -41.76
C ILE A 308 -52.69 7.65 -42.78
N PRO A 309 -53.06 7.46 -44.07
CA PRO A 309 -52.93 8.52 -45.06
C PRO A 309 -53.78 9.74 -44.65
N LYS A 310 -53.24 10.97 -44.76
CA LYS A 310 -54.01 12.20 -44.44
C LYS A 310 -55.19 12.44 -45.38
N SER A 311 -55.21 11.79 -46.55
CA SER A 311 -56.39 11.75 -47.41
C SER A 311 -57.62 11.09 -46.75
N VAL A 312 -57.46 10.42 -45.60
CA VAL A 312 -58.54 9.79 -44.84
C VAL A 312 -58.99 10.72 -43.71
N GLU A 313 -60.05 11.50 -43.95
CA GLU A 313 -60.66 12.37 -42.92
C GLU A 313 -61.78 11.67 -42.11
N GLN A 314 -62.50 10.74 -42.75
CA GLN A 314 -63.54 9.92 -42.12
C GLN A 314 -63.12 8.46 -42.11
N VAL A 315 -63.20 7.81 -40.94
CA VAL A 315 -62.85 6.40 -40.77
C VAL A 315 -64.13 5.58 -40.76
N SER A 316 -64.64 5.22 -41.94
CA SER A 316 -65.69 4.20 -42.04
C SER A 316 -65.10 2.79 -41.88
N SER A 317 -65.92 1.77 -41.61
CA SER A 317 -65.43 0.37 -41.57
C SER A 317 -64.81 -0.07 -42.90
N GLU A 318 -65.18 0.57 -44.01
CA GLU A 318 -64.62 0.31 -45.32
C GLU A 318 -63.29 1.04 -45.53
N ASP A 319 -63.16 2.29 -45.08
CA ASP A 319 -61.89 3.03 -45.14
C ASP A 319 -60.82 2.42 -44.24
N PHE A 320 -61.20 1.88 -43.08
CA PHE A 320 -60.27 1.24 -42.15
C PHE A 320 -59.59 0.01 -42.75
N THR A 321 -60.35 -0.86 -43.43
CA THR A 321 -59.78 -2.05 -44.07
C THR A 321 -59.07 -1.72 -45.38
N LYS A 322 -59.48 -0.64 -46.07
CA LYS A 322 -58.99 -0.36 -47.42
C LYS A 322 -57.81 0.60 -47.51
N LYS A 323 -57.74 1.58 -46.61
CA LYS A 323 -56.80 2.72 -46.71
C LYS A 323 -55.83 2.84 -45.55
N ILE A 324 -56.10 2.18 -44.42
CA ILE A 324 -55.23 2.24 -43.23
C ILE A 324 -54.43 0.95 -43.15
N TYR A 325 -53.10 1.06 -43.07
CA TYR A 325 -52.21 -0.09 -42.94
C TYR A 325 -51.95 -0.33 -41.46
N THR A 326 -52.27 -1.54 -40.99
CA THR A 326 -52.19 -1.88 -39.58
C THR A 326 -52.19 -3.38 -39.38
N ASN A 327 -51.51 -3.83 -38.33
CA ASN A 327 -51.64 -5.21 -37.88
C ASN A 327 -53.00 -5.50 -37.20
N MET A 328 -53.82 -4.49 -36.90
CA MET A 328 -55.15 -4.66 -36.31
C MET A 328 -56.25 -4.76 -37.37
N LYS A 329 -56.78 -5.96 -37.60
CA LYS A 329 -57.88 -6.15 -38.57
C LYS A 329 -59.26 -5.71 -38.07
N SER A 330 -59.44 -5.50 -36.76
CA SER A 330 -60.67 -4.92 -36.17
C SER A 330 -60.45 -4.44 -34.72
N PHE A 331 -61.25 -3.47 -34.27
CA PHE A 331 -61.23 -2.93 -32.89
C PHE A 331 -62.40 -3.44 -32.01
N GLY A 332 -62.81 -4.69 -32.22
CA GLY A 332 -63.96 -5.25 -31.49
C GLY A 332 -65.27 -4.50 -31.79
N LYS A 333 -65.94 -3.96 -30.76
CA LYS A 333 -67.27 -3.28 -30.87
C LYS A 333 -67.19 -1.78 -31.16
N THR A 334 -66.00 -1.20 -31.14
CA THR A 334 -65.77 0.24 -31.22
C THR A 334 -65.83 0.68 -32.69
N LYS A 335 -66.71 1.63 -33.00
CA LYS A 335 -66.77 2.25 -34.34
C LYS A 335 -66.24 3.66 -34.24
N PHE A 336 -65.25 3.97 -35.07
CA PHE A 336 -64.74 5.32 -35.21
C PHE A 336 -65.50 6.03 -36.32
N SER A 337 -65.56 7.35 -36.27
CA SER A 337 -66.21 8.18 -37.30
C SER A 337 -65.27 9.28 -37.83
N SER A 338 -64.11 9.45 -37.21
CA SER A 338 -63.07 10.41 -37.58
C SER A 338 -61.68 9.85 -37.25
N THR A 339 -60.67 10.37 -37.93
CA THR A 339 -59.26 10.04 -37.69
C THR A 339 -58.82 10.43 -36.28
N GLU A 340 -59.31 11.55 -35.75
CA GLU A 340 -59.04 11.96 -34.37
C GLU A 340 -59.56 10.94 -33.34
N GLY A 341 -60.73 10.35 -33.56
CA GLY A 341 -61.27 9.31 -32.68
C GLY A 341 -60.44 8.03 -32.67
N LEU A 342 -59.74 7.73 -33.76
CA LEU A 342 -58.77 6.64 -33.83
C LEU A 342 -57.48 6.97 -33.09
N LEU A 343 -56.97 8.20 -33.22
CA LEU A 343 -55.79 8.66 -32.46
C LEU A 343 -56.06 8.69 -30.95
N ASP A 344 -57.26 9.10 -30.52
CA ASP A 344 -57.67 9.05 -29.11
C ASP A 344 -57.71 7.61 -28.55
N TYR A 345 -58.06 6.62 -29.38
CA TYR A 345 -57.96 5.22 -28.99
C TYR A 345 -56.51 4.79 -28.79
N ILE A 346 -55.59 5.25 -29.65
CA ILE A 346 -54.16 4.97 -29.49
C ILE A 346 -53.62 5.64 -28.23
N ARG A 347 -54.02 6.88 -27.95
CA ARG A 347 -53.69 7.61 -26.71
C ARG A 347 -54.26 6.95 -25.44
N SER A 348 -55.21 6.01 -25.57
CA SER A 348 -55.75 5.26 -24.43
C SER A 348 -54.79 4.16 -23.93
N TYR A 349 -53.82 3.75 -24.74
CA TYR A 349 -52.75 2.86 -24.30
C TYR A 349 -51.78 3.61 -23.38
N GLN A 350 -51.17 2.89 -22.43
CA GLN A 350 -50.20 3.48 -21.51
C GLN A 350 -48.96 4.00 -22.26
N ASP A 351 -48.43 3.15 -23.14
CA ASP A 351 -47.25 3.44 -23.94
C ASP A 351 -47.64 3.55 -25.41
N TYR A 352 -47.50 4.75 -25.97
CA TYR A 352 -47.87 5.06 -27.35
C TYR A 352 -46.97 6.12 -27.97
N LEU A 353 -46.99 6.17 -29.30
CA LEU A 353 -46.22 7.02 -30.17
C LEU A 353 -47.12 7.44 -31.33
N ILE A 354 -47.17 8.72 -31.66
CA ILE A 354 -47.85 9.27 -32.84
C ILE A 354 -46.88 10.27 -33.49
N TYR A 355 -46.65 10.07 -34.79
CA TYR A 355 -45.78 10.88 -35.64
C TYR A 355 -46.55 11.33 -36.87
N ASP A 356 -46.60 12.63 -37.12
CA ASP A 356 -47.23 13.22 -38.30
C ASP A 356 -46.15 13.64 -39.31
N SER A 357 -46.25 13.22 -40.57
CA SER A 357 -45.23 13.53 -41.57
C SER A 357 -45.26 14.97 -42.08
N GLU A 358 -46.42 15.66 -42.03
CA GLU A 358 -46.61 16.98 -42.65
C GLU A 358 -45.88 18.08 -41.86
N ASP A 359 -46.10 18.10 -40.55
CA ASP A 359 -45.53 19.10 -39.64
C ASP A 359 -44.41 18.55 -38.76
N MET A 360 -44.06 17.27 -38.94
CA MET A 360 -43.09 16.53 -38.13
C MET A 360 -43.43 16.53 -36.63
N SER A 361 -44.72 16.64 -36.29
CA SER A 361 -45.18 16.61 -34.91
C SER A 361 -45.01 15.20 -34.31
N TYR A 362 -44.79 15.19 -32.99
CA TYR A 362 -44.43 14.00 -32.23
C TYR A 362 -45.14 14.03 -30.88
N ASP A 363 -46.01 13.06 -30.64
CA ASP A 363 -46.75 12.87 -29.40
C ASP A 363 -46.47 11.45 -28.89
N SER A 364 -45.91 11.31 -27.68
CA SER A 364 -45.56 10.00 -27.14
C SER A 364 -45.70 9.95 -25.63
N SER A 365 -46.16 8.81 -25.12
CA SER A 365 -46.16 8.46 -23.69
C SER A 365 -45.38 7.16 -23.51
N GLY A 366 -44.42 7.13 -22.56
CA GLY A 366 -43.73 5.90 -22.15
C GLY A 366 -42.84 5.21 -23.19
N MET A 367 -42.72 5.76 -24.41
CA MET A 367 -41.97 5.17 -25.50
C MET A 367 -40.46 5.52 -25.46
N PRO A 368 -39.56 4.54 -25.64
CA PRO A 368 -38.09 4.68 -25.53
C PRO A 368 -37.39 5.27 -26.76
N ILE A 369 -38.05 6.12 -27.55
CA ILE A 369 -37.47 6.68 -28.79
C ILE A 369 -37.55 8.20 -28.81
N SER A 370 -36.57 8.86 -29.41
CA SER A 370 -36.59 10.31 -29.62
C SER A 370 -37.13 10.68 -31.00
N LEU A 371 -37.64 11.90 -31.16
CA LEU A 371 -38.09 12.40 -32.47
C LEU A 371 -36.97 12.36 -33.53
N SER A 372 -35.73 12.67 -33.17
CA SER A 372 -34.60 12.62 -34.12
C SER A 372 -34.31 11.21 -34.60
N ASP A 373 -34.36 10.22 -33.70
CA ASP A 373 -34.10 8.83 -34.04
C ASP A 373 -35.25 8.25 -34.88
N LEU A 374 -36.50 8.52 -34.47
CA LEU A 374 -37.68 8.09 -35.21
C LEU A 374 -37.72 8.72 -36.61
N SER A 375 -37.55 10.04 -36.73
CA SER A 375 -37.62 10.72 -38.03
C SER A 375 -36.51 10.26 -38.98
N SER A 376 -35.30 10.01 -38.47
CA SER A 376 -34.20 9.45 -39.28
C SER A 376 -34.51 8.03 -39.74
N TYR A 377 -35.10 7.21 -38.85
CA TYR A 377 -35.43 5.83 -39.18
C TYR A 377 -36.61 5.71 -40.16
N VAL A 378 -37.65 6.52 -39.96
CA VAL A 378 -38.82 6.58 -40.86
C VAL A 378 -38.42 7.07 -42.25
N LYS A 379 -37.46 8.01 -42.37
CA LYS A 379 -36.92 8.42 -43.67
C LYS A 379 -36.21 7.30 -44.42
N SER A 380 -35.56 6.37 -43.71
CA SER A 380 -34.90 5.21 -44.31
C SER A 380 -35.88 4.11 -44.72
N TYR A 381 -37.10 4.11 -44.16
CA TYR A 381 -38.16 3.15 -44.45
C TYR A 381 -39.51 3.88 -44.62
N PRO A 382 -39.66 4.73 -45.64
CA PRO A 382 -40.89 5.47 -45.85
C PRO A 382 -42.05 4.53 -46.18
N PRO A 383 -43.26 4.77 -45.65
CA PRO A 383 -44.47 4.10 -46.14
C PRO A 383 -44.79 4.51 -47.58
N SER A 384 -45.24 3.55 -48.39
CA SER A 384 -45.72 3.77 -49.76
C SER A 384 -47.17 4.24 -49.73
N VAL A 385 -47.38 5.49 -49.34
CA VAL A 385 -48.68 6.15 -49.27
C VAL A 385 -48.66 7.42 -50.11
N ASP A 386 -49.77 7.73 -50.77
CA ASP A 386 -49.91 8.99 -51.51
C ASP A 386 -50.08 10.17 -50.52
N GLY A 387 -49.08 11.06 -50.49
CA GLY A 387 -49.09 12.28 -49.67
C GLY A 387 -48.64 12.07 -48.21
N ASP A 388 -49.00 13.02 -47.35
CA ASP A 388 -48.66 12.97 -45.92
C ASP A 388 -49.43 11.87 -45.18
N TYR A 389 -48.83 11.33 -44.12
CA TYR A 389 -49.37 10.25 -43.32
C TYR A 389 -49.11 10.45 -41.83
N ILE A 390 -49.91 9.76 -41.02
CA ILE A 390 -49.73 9.66 -39.57
C ILE A 390 -49.30 8.22 -39.25
N LEU A 391 -48.12 8.09 -38.64
CA LEU A 391 -47.62 6.84 -38.10
C LEU A 391 -47.92 6.80 -36.61
N ALA A 392 -48.62 5.77 -36.16
CA ALA A 392 -48.89 5.57 -34.75
C ALA A 392 -48.51 4.16 -34.30
N VAL A 393 -47.88 4.04 -33.13
CA VAL A 393 -47.44 2.78 -32.52
C VAL A 393 -47.87 2.76 -31.06
N ALA A 394 -48.37 1.63 -30.57
CA ALA A 394 -48.74 1.45 -29.17
C ALA A 394 -48.39 0.07 -28.65
N VAL A 395 -48.21 -0.04 -27.33
CA VAL A 395 -47.97 -1.32 -26.63
C VAL A 395 -49.24 -1.73 -25.87
N ASP A 396 -49.71 -2.94 -26.16
CA ASP A 396 -50.82 -3.58 -25.45
C ASP A 396 -50.32 -4.14 -24.11
N THR A 397 -50.45 -3.33 -23.06
CA THR A 397 -50.02 -3.65 -21.69
C THR A 397 -50.86 -4.72 -21.00
N ASP A 398 -51.85 -5.33 -21.68
CA ASP A 398 -52.52 -6.55 -21.21
C ASP A 398 -51.66 -7.80 -21.43
N TYR A 399 -50.61 -7.73 -22.27
CA TYR A 399 -49.68 -8.82 -22.59
C TYR A 399 -50.37 -10.15 -22.95
N LYS A 400 -51.46 -10.08 -23.73
CA LYS A 400 -52.24 -11.26 -24.14
C LYS A 400 -51.50 -12.14 -25.15
N ALA A 401 -50.66 -11.54 -25.99
CA ALA A 401 -49.85 -12.25 -26.96
C ALA A 401 -48.56 -12.78 -26.32
N SER A 402 -48.11 -13.97 -26.73
CA SER A 402 -46.93 -14.63 -26.18
C SER A 402 -45.62 -14.20 -26.86
N ASP A 403 -45.39 -12.90 -26.96
CA ASP A 403 -44.15 -12.33 -27.49
C ASP A 403 -43.04 -12.23 -26.43
N LYS A 404 -41.89 -11.67 -26.83
CA LYS A 404 -40.74 -11.44 -25.93
C LYS A 404 -41.11 -10.52 -24.75
N LEU A 405 -41.95 -9.52 -24.96
CA LEU A 405 -42.40 -8.60 -23.90
C LEU A 405 -43.19 -9.37 -22.82
N ALA A 406 -44.10 -10.26 -23.21
CA ALA A 406 -44.83 -11.12 -22.28
C ALA A 406 -43.91 -12.11 -21.53
N GLN A 407 -42.91 -12.67 -22.21
CA GLN A 407 -41.91 -13.55 -21.59
C GLN A 407 -41.08 -12.80 -20.53
N TYR A 408 -40.58 -11.60 -20.85
CA TYR A 408 -39.83 -10.77 -19.90
C TYR A 408 -40.68 -10.31 -18.73
N LYS A 409 -41.95 -9.96 -18.96
CA LYS A 409 -42.88 -9.64 -17.87
C LYS A 409 -43.06 -10.83 -16.92
N LYS A 410 -43.27 -12.03 -17.45
CA LYS A 410 -43.40 -13.25 -16.62
C LYS A 410 -42.15 -13.50 -15.78
N GLN A 411 -40.96 -13.40 -16.37
CA GLN A 411 -39.69 -13.54 -15.64
C GLN A 411 -39.56 -12.48 -14.54
N TYR A 412 -39.89 -11.23 -14.84
CA TYR A 412 -39.88 -10.13 -13.87
C TYR A 412 -40.82 -10.41 -12.68
N GLU A 413 -42.04 -10.87 -12.94
CA GLU A 413 -43.02 -11.22 -11.90
C GLU A 413 -42.56 -12.38 -10.99
N GLU A 414 -41.81 -13.35 -11.54
CA GLU A 414 -41.21 -14.44 -10.77
C GLU A 414 -40.04 -13.97 -9.88
N ILE A 415 -39.20 -13.05 -10.38
CA ILE A 415 -37.96 -12.61 -9.71
C ILE A 415 -38.20 -11.45 -8.73
N ALA A 416 -39.13 -10.54 -9.01
CA ALA A 416 -39.43 -9.38 -8.19
C ALA A 416 -39.78 -9.69 -6.71
N PRO A 417 -40.61 -10.70 -6.37
CA PRO A 417 -40.86 -11.03 -4.96
C PRO A 417 -39.62 -11.66 -4.29
N VAL A 418 -38.89 -12.53 -5.01
CA VAL A 418 -37.71 -13.24 -4.49
C VAL A 418 -36.56 -12.28 -4.18
N SER A 419 -36.29 -11.33 -5.07
CA SER A 419 -35.26 -10.30 -4.88
C SER A 419 -35.54 -9.42 -3.66
N ARG A 420 -36.79 -8.97 -3.48
CA ARG A 420 -37.22 -8.20 -2.29
C ARG A 420 -37.07 -8.99 -1.00
N MET A 421 -37.51 -10.25 -0.98
CA MET A 421 -37.36 -11.13 0.20
C MET A 421 -35.88 -11.35 0.54
N ALA A 422 -35.04 -11.58 -0.46
CA ALA A 422 -33.59 -11.74 -0.27
C ALA A 422 -32.96 -10.45 0.31
N ALA A 423 -33.28 -9.27 -0.20
CA ALA A 423 -32.75 -8.02 0.35
C ALA A 423 -33.15 -7.78 1.82
N TYR A 424 -34.42 -8.04 2.19
CA TYR A 424 -34.82 -7.99 3.60
C TYR A 424 -34.09 -9.05 4.43
N GLY A 425 -33.86 -10.24 3.88
CA GLY A 425 -33.08 -11.31 4.50
C GLY A 425 -31.63 -10.90 4.79
N VAL A 426 -30.98 -10.17 3.87
CA VAL A 426 -29.63 -9.63 4.08
C VAL A 426 -29.62 -8.60 5.21
N ILE A 427 -30.51 -7.60 5.16
CA ILE A 427 -30.53 -6.49 6.14
C ILE A 427 -30.88 -7.02 7.53
N LEU A 428 -32.00 -7.74 7.66
CA LEU A 428 -32.46 -8.27 8.94
C LEU A 428 -31.49 -9.32 9.49
N GLY A 429 -30.99 -10.21 8.62
CA GLY A 429 -29.99 -11.22 8.98
C GLY A 429 -28.71 -10.59 9.51
N ALA A 430 -28.19 -9.53 8.87
CA ALA A 430 -26.99 -8.85 9.32
C ALA A 430 -27.17 -8.16 10.68
N VAL A 431 -28.28 -7.45 10.87
CA VAL A 431 -28.58 -6.76 12.14
C VAL A 431 -28.71 -7.76 13.28
N LEU A 432 -29.49 -8.84 13.09
CA LEU A 432 -29.67 -9.87 14.12
C LEU A 432 -28.39 -10.66 14.38
N TYR A 433 -27.59 -10.94 13.35
CA TYR A 433 -26.28 -11.58 13.49
C TYR A 433 -25.34 -10.73 14.35
N LEU A 434 -25.27 -9.41 14.10
CA LEU A 434 -24.46 -8.49 14.89
C LEU A 434 -24.95 -8.37 16.34
N LEU A 435 -26.26 -8.21 16.55
CA LEU A 435 -26.84 -8.13 17.90
C LEU A 435 -26.55 -9.40 18.72
N THR A 436 -26.70 -10.58 18.10
CA THR A 436 -26.37 -11.85 18.75
C THR A 436 -24.87 -12.00 19.01
N MET A 437 -23.99 -11.57 18.10
CA MET A 437 -22.54 -11.55 18.32
C MET A 437 -22.14 -10.65 19.50
N VAL A 438 -22.71 -9.45 19.60
CA VAL A 438 -22.48 -8.53 20.73
C VAL A 438 -22.93 -9.19 22.04
N TYR A 439 -24.13 -9.76 22.07
CA TYR A 439 -24.63 -10.47 23.25
C TYR A 439 -23.74 -11.65 23.64
N LEU A 440 -23.35 -12.50 22.68
CA LEU A 440 -22.47 -13.66 22.92
C LEU A 440 -21.10 -13.22 23.47
N THR A 441 -20.56 -12.10 22.97
CA THR A 441 -19.33 -11.49 23.49
C THR A 441 -19.48 -11.06 24.95
N LEU A 442 -20.59 -10.41 25.31
CA LEU A 442 -20.86 -9.99 26.68
C LEU A 442 -21.08 -11.19 27.61
N ALA A 443 -21.82 -12.19 27.15
CA ALA A 443 -22.19 -13.39 27.90
C ALA A 443 -21.07 -14.45 28.00
N ALA A 444 -20.06 -14.39 27.14
CA ALA A 444 -18.95 -15.33 27.13
C ALA A 444 -18.22 -15.37 28.48
N GLY A 445 -18.10 -16.58 29.05
CA GLY A 445 -17.38 -16.87 30.30
C GLY A 445 -18.12 -16.52 31.60
N ARG A 446 -19.29 -15.85 31.55
CA ARG A 446 -20.07 -15.48 32.75
C ARG A 446 -21.08 -16.56 33.13
N SER A 447 -21.27 -16.86 34.41
CA SER A 447 -22.34 -17.77 34.89
C SER A 447 -23.44 -16.97 35.60
N THR A 448 -24.57 -17.61 35.88
CA THR A 448 -25.68 -17.04 36.68
C THR A 448 -25.44 -17.10 38.19
N GLU A 449 -24.40 -17.81 38.63
CA GLU A 449 -24.20 -18.21 40.03
C GLU A 449 -22.95 -17.58 40.69
N GLU A 450 -22.01 -17.05 39.91
CA GLU A 450 -20.79 -16.42 40.44
C GLU A 450 -20.66 -14.97 39.99
N ASP A 451 -20.60 -14.05 40.96
CA ASP A 451 -20.34 -12.63 40.73
C ASP A 451 -18.88 -12.45 40.28
N GLY A 452 -18.68 -12.44 38.96
CA GLY A 452 -17.50 -11.84 38.31
C GLY A 452 -16.38 -12.79 37.89
N GLN A 453 -16.36 -14.06 38.33
CA GLN A 453 -15.34 -15.01 37.88
C GLN A 453 -15.64 -15.56 36.47
N ILE A 454 -14.63 -15.53 35.61
CA ILE A 454 -14.73 -16.00 34.22
C ILE A 454 -14.43 -17.50 34.19
N VAL A 455 -15.43 -18.31 33.84
CA VAL A 455 -15.29 -19.77 33.77
C VAL A 455 -14.77 -20.19 32.39
N LEU A 456 -13.68 -20.95 32.38
CA LEU A 456 -13.07 -21.55 31.19
C LEU A 456 -13.63 -22.96 30.93
N ASN A 457 -13.95 -23.27 29.67
CA ASN A 457 -14.34 -24.63 29.25
C ASN A 457 -13.12 -25.52 29.00
N ARG A 458 -13.37 -26.82 28.80
CA ARG A 458 -12.33 -27.81 28.43
C ARG A 458 -11.51 -27.41 27.20
N PHE A 459 -12.16 -26.91 26.15
CA PHE A 459 -11.47 -26.42 24.94
C PHE A 459 -10.56 -25.20 25.20
N ASP A 460 -10.90 -24.37 26.19
CA ASP A 460 -10.11 -23.17 26.53
C ASP A 460 -8.82 -23.52 27.30
N ARG A 461 -8.71 -24.74 27.82
CA ARG A 461 -7.52 -25.21 28.54
C ARG A 461 -6.39 -25.65 27.61
N MET A 462 -6.72 -26.02 26.37
CA MET A 462 -5.71 -26.33 25.37
C MET A 462 -4.88 -25.08 25.04
N HIS A 463 -3.62 -25.23 24.64
CA HIS A 463 -2.81 -24.08 24.22
C HIS A 463 -3.46 -23.34 23.04
N THR A 464 -3.24 -22.02 22.98
CA THR A 464 -3.98 -21.12 22.08
C THR A 464 -3.80 -21.48 20.60
N GLU A 465 -2.58 -21.82 20.16
CA GLU A 465 -2.24 -22.09 18.76
C GLU A 465 -2.75 -23.46 18.28
N PRO A 466 -2.56 -24.57 19.02
CA PRO A 466 -3.21 -25.84 18.68
C PRO A 466 -4.75 -25.73 18.65
N ALA A 467 -5.35 -24.90 19.51
CA ALA A 467 -6.79 -24.65 19.50
C ALA A 467 -7.24 -23.93 18.23
N ALA A 468 -6.51 -22.91 17.80
CA ALA A 468 -6.76 -22.25 16.53
C ALA A 468 -6.61 -23.22 15.35
N LEU A 469 -5.51 -23.99 15.30
CA LEU A 469 -5.26 -24.97 14.22
C LEU A 469 -6.34 -26.06 14.16
N SER A 470 -6.82 -26.55 15.31
CA SER A 470 -7.89 -27.55 15.37
C SER A 470 -9.22 -27.08 14.78
N LEU A 471 -9.43 -25.77 14.64
CA LEU A 471 -10.62 -25.18 14.00
C LEU A 471 -10.33 -24.73 12.56
N MET A 472 -9.15 -24.19 12.29
CA MET A 472 -8.75 -23.70 10.98
C MET A 472 -8.58 -24.82 9.95
N ILE A 473 -7.97 -25.96 10.33
CA ILE A 473 -7.72 -27.07 9.41
C ILE A 473 -9.04 -27.67 8.89
N PRO A 474 -10.04 -28.00 9.73
CA PRO A 474 -11.35 -28.44 9.23
C PRO A 474 -12.07 -27.39 8.39
N ALA A 475 -12.00 -26.11 8.76
CA ALA A 475 -12.63 -25.03 7.99
C ALA A 475 -12.01 -24.91 6.59
N TRP A 476 -10.67 -24.97 6.49
CA TRP A 476 -9.95 -24.96 5.22
C TRP A 476 -10.30 -26.20 4.37
N LEU A 477 -10.34 -27.38 4.97
CA LEU A 477 -10.73 -28.61 4.27
C LEU A 477 -12.15 -28.52 3.71
N ILE A 478 -13.11 -28.00 4.48
CA ILE A 478 -14.49 -27.77 4.01
C ILE A 478 -14.49 -26.86 2.79
N LEU A 479 -13.77 -25.74 2.84
CA LEU A 479 -13.69 -24.79 1.72
C LEU A 479 -13.08 -25.44 0.46
N VAL A 480 -12.00 -26.21 0.60
CA VAL A 480 -11.37 -26.92 -0.52
C VAL A 480 -12.32 -27.95 -1.13
N LEU A 481 -13.02 -28.73 -0.30
CA LEU A 481 -13.99 -29.73 -0.78
C LEU A 481 -15.15 -29.08 -1.54
N VAL A 482 -15.68 -27.97 -1.03
CA VAL A 482 -16.77 -27.22 -1.67
C VAL A 482 -16.29 -26.60 -2.97
N SER A 483 -15.11 -25.97 -2.99
CA SER A 483 -14.53 -25.38 -4.21
C SER A 483 -14.35 -26.43 -5.30
N ASN A 484 -13.75 -27.58 -4.97
CA ASN A 484 -13.58 -28.68 -5.93
C ASN A 484 -14.94 -29.22 -6.41
N SER A 485 -15.93 -29.30 -5.54
CA SER A 485 -17.28 -29.79 -5.90
C SER A 485 -17.98 -28.84 -6.88
N VAL A 486 -17.87 -27.53 -6.67
CA VAL A 486 -18.44 -26.50 -7.55
C VAL A 486 -17.72 -26.46 -8.90
N SER A 487 -16.39 -26.60 -8.92
CA SER A 487 -15.62 -26.60 -10.18
C SER A 487 -15.88 -27.83 -11.06
N VAL A 488 -16.22 -28.98 -10.45
CA VAL A 488 -16.38 -30.26 -11.17
C VAL A 488 -17.83 -30.54 -11.58
N ARG A 489 -18.82 -29.92 -10.93
CA ARG A 489 -20.25 -30.17 -11.19
C ARG A 489 -20.97 -28.88 -11.60
N ASN A 490 -21.69 -28.92 -12.71
CA ASN A 490 -22.71 -27.93 -13.05
C ASN A 490 -23.93 -28.13 -12.13
N LEU A 491 -23.82 -27.66 -10.88
CA LEU A 491 -24.87 -27.80 -9.88
C LEU A 491 -26.13 -27.03 -10.30
N GLU A 492 -27.29 -27.66 -10.21
CA GLU A 492 -28.57 -26.95 -10.30
C GLU A 492 -28.68 -25.91 -9.18
N MET A 493 -29.43 -24.83 -9.41
CA MET A 493 -29.61 -23.74 -8.45
C MET A 493 -30.05 -24.22 -7.05
N ARG A 494 -30.91 -25.25 -6.99
CA ARG A 494 -31.35 -25.85 -5.73
C ARG A 494 -30.21 -26.51 -4.96
N GLU A 495 -29.33 -27.23 -5.66
CA GLU A 495 -28.18 -27.91 -5.05
C GLU A 495 -27.14 -26.89 -4.58
N PHE A 496 -26.94 -25.81 -5.34
CA PHE A 496 -26.06 -24.71 -4.97
C PHE A 496 -26.52 -24.02 -3.67
N VAL A 497 -27.81 -23.71 -3.55
CA VAL A 497 -28.39 -23.10 -2.34
C VAL A 497 -28.26 -24.04 -1.14
N LEU A 498 -28.56 -25.34 -1.30
CA LEU A 498 -28.42 -26.31 -0.20
C LEU A 498 -26.96 -26.48 0.25
N ALA A 499 -26.03 -26.66 -0.70
CA ALA A 499 -24.60 -26.79 -0.41
C ALA A 499 -24.02 -25.53 0.23
N GLY A 500 -24.40 -24.34 -0.25
CA GLY A 500 -24.02 -23.05 0.33
C GLY A 500 -24.53 -22.89 1.77
N GLY A 501 -25.78 -23.28 2.03
CA GLY A 501 -26.37 -23.24 3.37
C GLY A 501 -25.67 -24.17 4.37
N VAL A 502 -25.41 -25.42 3.98
CA VAL A 502 -24.71 -26.40 4.83
C VAL A 502 -23.28 -25.96 5.11
N THR A 503 -22.57 -25.49 4.08
CA THR A 503 -21.20 -24.96 4.21
C THR A 503 -21.17 -23.76 5.16
N THR A 504 -22.07 -22.80 4.99
CA THR A 504 -22.20 -21.64 5.87
C THR A 504 -22.46 -22.06 7.31
N PHE A 505 -23.35 -23.03 7.51
CA PHE A 505 -23.64 -23.57 8.83
C PHE A 505 -22.36 -24.16 9.47
N ALA A 506 -21.64 -25.03 8.76
CA ALA A 506 -20.46 -25.67 9.30
C ALA A 506 -19.34 -24.66 9.63
N LEU A 507 -19.08 -23.70 8.73
CA LEU A 507 -18.06 -22.67 8.93
C LEU A 507 -18.41 -21.70 10.05
N ASN A 508 -19.67 -21.22 10.14
CA ASN A 508 -20.08 -20.32 11.22
C ASN A 508 -20.03 -21.03 12.58
N LEU A 509 -20.32 -22.34 12.64
CA LEU A 509 -20.20 -23.12 13.87
C LEU A 509 -18.74 -23.18 14.36
N LEU A 510 -17.80 -23.52 13.47
CA LEU A 510 -16.36 -23.53 13.78
C LEU A 510 -15.88 -22.14 14.23
N PHE A 511 -16.32 -21.09 13.52
CA PHE A 511 -16.03 -19.71 13.84
C PHE A 511 -16.54 -19.33 15.24
N LEU A 512 -17.80 -19.63 15.58
CA LEU A 512 -18.37 -19.31 16.89
C LEU A 512 -17.64 -20.03 18.04
N ILE A 513 -17.26 -21.30 17.85
CA ILE A 513 -16.47 -22.05 18.85
C ILE A 513 -15.14 -21.34 19.10
N GLY A 514 -14.43 -20.95 18.04
CA GLY A 514 -13.17 -20.23 18.11
C GLY A 514 -13.32 -18.85 18.73
N TYR A 515 -14.29 -18.06 18.26
CA TYR A 515 -14.57 -16.70 18.70
C TYR A 515 -14.90 -16.64 20.19
N ILE A 516 -15.84 -17.48 20.66
CA ILE A 516 -16.22 -17.51 22.09
C ILE A 516 -15.06 -18.03 22.96
N SER A 517 -14.25 -18.98 22.47
CA SER A 517 -13.01 -19.38 23.16
C SER A 517 -12.02 -18.22 23.28
N LEU A 518 -11.79 -17.49 22.19
CA LEU A 518 -10.90 -16.34 22.14
C LEU A 518 -11.33 -15.26 23.14
N VAL A 519 -12.61 -14.87 23.13
CA VAL A 519 -13.16 -13.87 24.06
C VAL A 519 -12.98 -14.31 25.51
N ARG A 520 -13.18 -15.59 25.84
CA ARG A 520 -12.95 -16.11 27.20
C ARG A 520 -11.47 -16.05 27.60
N ARG A 521 -10.55 -16.42 26.71
CA ARG A 521 -9.10 -16.35 26.94
C ARG A 521 -8.60 -14.92 27.14
N ILE A 522 -9.15 -13.97 26.38
CA ILE A 522 -8.87 -12.53 26.54
C ILE A 522 -9.35 -12.06 27.91
N LYS A 523 -10.63 -12.27 28.23
CA LYS A 523 -11.19 -11.84 29.52
C LYS A 523 -10.46 -12.48 30.72
N ALA A 524 -10.07 -13.75 30.61
CA ALA A 524 -9.33 -14.47 31.65
C ALA A 524 -7.82 -14.15 31.68
N HIS A 525 -7.31 -13.31 30.78
CA HIS A 525 -5.89 -12.96 30.65
C HIS A 525 -4.95 -14.18 30.48
N THR A 526 -5.48 -15.27 29.90
CA THR A 526 -4.75 -16.52 29.68
C THR A 526 -4.24 -16.70 28.25
N LEU A 527 -4.66 -15.82 27.31
CA LEU A 527 -4.34 -15.95 25.89
C LEU A 527 -2.82 -16.05 25.63
N TRP A 528 -2.04 -15.13 26.19
CA TRP A 528 -0.59 -15.11 26.08
C TRP A 528 0.09 -16.10 27.03
N LYS A 529 -0.36 -16.16 28.28
CA LYS A 529 0.25 -17.05 29.30
C LYS A 529 0.16 -18.53 28.92
N ASN A 530 -0.90 -18.92 28.22
CA ASN A 530 -1.14 -20.30 27.78
C ASN A 530 -0.82 -20.52 26.29
N SER A 531 -0.05 -19.63 25.68
CA SER A 531 0.38 -19.76 24.28
C SER A 531 1.65 -20.61 24.18
N VAL A 532 1.70 -21.48 23.17
CA VAL A 532 2.90 -22.25 22.79
C VAL A 532 4.02 -21.30 22.41
N PHE A 533 3.73 -20.20 21.74
CA PHE A 533 4.72 -19.17 21.43
C PHE A 533 5.35 -18.59 22.70
N CYS A 534 4.54 -18.25 23.71
CA CYS A 534 5.09 -17.78 25.00
C CYS A 534 5.94 -18.87 25.69
N MET A 535 5.53 -20.14 25.60
CA MET A 535 6.32 -21.26 26.12
C MET A 535 7.68 -21.39 25.41
N VAL A 536 7.68 -21.29 24.07
CA VAL A 536 8.91 -21.31 23.26
C VAL A 536 9.81 -20.12 23.59
N CYS A 537 9.25 -18.92 23.74
CA CYS A 537 10.00 -17.73 24.15
C CYS A 537 10.62 -17.90 25.55
N ASN A 538 9.89 -18.47 26.50
CA ASN A 538 10.40 -18.73 27.85
C ASN A 538 11.52 -19.78 27.83
N LEU A 539 11.32 -20.88 27.08
CA LEU A 539 12.34 -21.91 26.90
C LEU A 539 13.61 -21.35 26.25
N PHE A 540 13.45 -20.52 25.21
CA PHE A 540 14.57 -19.84 24.56
C PHE A 540 15.27 -18.87 25.52
N GLY A 541 14.50 -18.13 26.34
CA GLY A 541 15.02 -17.25 27.39
C GLY A 541 15.85 -18.01 28.44
N GLU A 542 15.38 -19.17 28.88
CA GLU A 542 16.10 -20.04 29.82
C GLU A 542 17.39 -20.60 29.22
N ILE A 543 17.34 -21.08 27.97
CA ILE A 543 18.52 -21.55 27.23
C ILE A 543 19.54 -20.42 27.09
N MET A 544 19.07 -19.20 26.83
CA MET A 544 19.93 -18.03 26.69
C MET A 544 20.52 -17.54 28.01
N ARG A 545 19.83 -17.69 29.14
CA ARG A 545 20.24 -17.08 30.42
C ARG A 545 21.64 -17.50 30.86
N ASN A 546 21.99 -18.78 30.68
CA ASN A 546 23.25 -19.37 31.16
C ASN A 546 24.37 -19.44 30.10
N ARG A 547 24.15 -18.93 28.87
CA ARG A 547 25.16 -18.96 27.81
C ARG A 547 26.06 -17.72 27.85
N LYS A 548 27.30 -17.85 27.35
CA LYS A 548 28.22 -16.70 27.21
C LYS A 548 27.61 -15.64 26.29
N THR A 549 27.87 -14.36 26.56
CA THR A 549 27.30 -13.23 25.79
C THR A 549 27.59 -13.35 24.28
N THR A 550 28.76 -13.82 23.88
CA THR A 550 29.12 -14.06 22.47
C THR A 550 28.21 -15.11 21.80
N THR A 551 27.89 -16.19 22.51
CA THR A 551 26.95 -17.21 22.04
C THR A 551 25.53 -16.67 21.96
N LYS A 552 25.11 -15.84 22.93
CA LYS A 552 23.78 -15.18 22.90
C LYS A 552 23.65 -14.27 21.68
N THR A 553 24.66 -13.45 21.39
CA THR A 553 24.65 -12.56 20.22
C THR A 553 24.68 -13.34 18.91
N MET A 554 25.46 -14.42 18.82
CA MET A 554 25.52 -15.24 17.61
C MET A 554 24.19 -15.95 17.32
N LEU A 555 23.56 -16.55 18.33
CA LEU A 555 22.23 -17.17 18.14
C LEU A 555 21.15 -16.12 17.86
N SER A 556 21.20 -14.95 18.49
CA SER A 556 20.24 -13.87 18.22
C SER A 556 20.37 -13.37 16.79
N TYR A 557 21.60 -13.26 16.28
CA TYR A 557 21.86 -12.91 14.89
C TYR A 557 21.41 -14.01 13.92
N ALA A 558 21.66 -15.29 14.23
CA ALA A 558 21.14 -16.41 13.45
C ALA A 558 19.61 -16.42 13.42
N GLY A 559 18.95 -16.12 14.55
CA GLY A 559 17.50 -15.96 14.63
C GLY A 559 16.97 -14.78 13.82
N PHE A 560 17.68 -13.64 13.85
CA PHE A 560 17.37 -12.47 13.01
C PHE A 560 17.44 -12.81 11.51
N LEU A 561 18.47 -13.55 11.08
CA LEU A 561 18.60 -14.00 9.69
C LEU A 561 17.49 -14.98 9.31
N LEU A 562 17.18 -15.96 10.17
CA LEU A 562 16.07 -16.89 9.94
C LEU A 562 14.73 -16.16 9.84
N GLY A 563 14.47 -15.18 10.70
CA GLY A 563 13.26 -14.36 10.64
C GLY A 563 13.12 -13.62 9.30
N ASN A 564 14.23 -13.02 8.83
CA ASN A 564 14.27 -12.37 7.52
C ASN A 564 13.95 -13.35 6.38
N VAL A 565 14.54 -14.55 6.38
CA VAL A 565 14.24 -15.59 5.38
C VAL A 565 12.76 -16.00 5.42
N VAL A 566 12.19 -16.20 6.61
CA VAL A 566 10.77 -16.57 6.77
C VAL A 566 9.84 -15.49 6.22
N PHE A 567 10.09 -14.22 6.53
CA PHE A 567 9.27 -13.12 6.00
C PHE A 567 9.39 -13.00 4.49
N LEU A 568 10.58 -13.24 3.92
CA LEU A 568 10.78 -13.18 2.48
C LEU A 568 10.00 -14.29 1.73
N ILE A 569 9.87 -15.48 2.33
CA ILE A 569 9.05 -16.58 1.79
C ILE A 569 7.55 -16.23 1.74
N MET A 570 7.08 -15.30 2.59
CA MET A 570 5.66 -14.87 2.62
C MET A 570 5.28 -13.90 1.48
N GLY A 571 6.19 -13.61 0.54
CA GLY A 571 5.91 -12.76 -0.63
C GLY A 571 5.76 -11.28 -0.27
N GLU A 572 4.93 -10.55 -1.01
CA GLU A 572 4.83 -9.08 -0.89
C GLU A 572 4.39 -8.61 0.51
N PHE A 573 3.42 -9.30 1.13
CA PHE A 573 3.00 -9.00 2.50
C PHE A 573 4.14 -9.21 3.50
N GLY A 574 5.01 -10.19 3.24
CA GLY A 574 6.20 -10.48 4.03
C GLY A 574 7.24 -9.36 4.01
N ILE A 575 7.42 -8.66 2.89
CA ILE A 575 8.37 -7.55 2.75
C ILE A 575 7.99 -6.39 3.68
N VAL A 576 6.70 -6.09 3.81
CA VAL A 576 6.21 -5.04 4.71
C VAL A 576 6.50 -5.41 6.17
N LEU A 577 6.22 -6.66 6.56
CA LEU A 577 6.52 -7.16 7.91
C LEU A 577 8.02 -7.16 8.21
N LEU A 578 8.84 -7.50 7.23
CA LEU A 578 10.30 -7.46 7.31
C LEU A 578 10.80 -6.05 7.61
N ALA A 579 10.29 -5.02 6.91
CA ALA A 579 10.67 -3.64 7.17
C ALA A 579 10.37 -3.19 8.61
N PHE A 580 9.22 -3.57 9.15
CA PHE A 580 8.89 -3.30 10.56
C PHE A 580 9.75 -4.08 11.55
N PHE A 581 10.05 -5.34 11.24
CA PHE A 581 10.93 -6.18 12.06
C PHE A 581 12.34 -5.61 12.13
N ASP A 582 12.94 -5.26 10.99
CA ASP A 582 14.28 -4.68 10.89
C ASP A 582 14.34 -3.30 11.57
N LEU A 583 13.32 -2.47 11.42
CA LEU A 583 13.22 -1.20 12.13
C LEU A 583 13.19 -1.42 13.66
N GLY A 584 12.42 -2.41 14.12
CA GLY A 584 12.36 -2.77 15.54
C GLY A 584 13.72 -3.21 16.10
N VAL A 585 14.46 -4.04 15.34
CA VAL A 585 15.81 -4.48 15.69
C VAL A 585 16.79 -3.30 15.68
N GLY A 586 16.69 -2.40 14.69
CA GLY A 586 17.50 -1.18 14.62
C GLY A 586 17.31 -0.28 15.85
N VAL A 587 16.06 -0.03 16.26
CA VAL A 587 15.74 0.73 17.47
C VAL A 587 16.28 0.04 18.73
N PHE A 588 16.20 -1.29 18.81
CA PHE A 588 16.76 -2.06 19.92
C PHE A 588 18.29 -1.90 20.02
N LEU A 589 19.01 -2.02 18.90
CA LEU A 589 20.46 -1.84 18.85
C LEU A 589 20.89 -0.42 19.22
N LEU A 590 20.18 0.60 18.73
CA LEU A 590 20.43 2.00 19.10
C LEU A 590 20.26 2.24 20.60
N ARG A 591 19.19 1.70 21.21
CA ARG A 591 19.00 1.78 22.66
C ARG A 591 20.14 1.10 23.42
N GLN A 592 20.61 -0.06 22.96
CA GLN A 592 21.73 -0.76 23.59
C GLN A 592 23.04 0.03 23.48
N ALA A 593 23.29 0.69 22.35
CA ALA A 593 24.46 1.53 22.14
C ALA A 593 24.46 2.77 23.06
N VAL A 594 23.32 3.46 23.19
CA VAL A 594 23.17 4.61 24.09
C VAL A 594 23.42 4.23 25.55
N GLN A 595 22.91 3.07 25.98
CA GLN A 595 23.19 2.56 27.34
C GLN A 595 24.68 2.32 27.57
N ARG A 596 25.40 1.73 26.61
CA ARG A 596 26.85 1.51 26.71
C ARG A 596 27.63 2.82 26.77
N GLN A 597 27.21 3.83 26.00
CA GLN A 597 27.83 5.16 26.04
C GLN A 597 27.73 5.78 27.44
N LYS A 598 26.56 5.71 28.08
CA LYS A 598 26.37 6.21 29.46
C LYS A 598 27.29 5.54 30.47
N ILE A 599 27.52 4.22 30.32
CA ILE A 599 28.44 3.48 31.19
C ILE A 599 29.89 3.96 30.97
N LEU A 600 30.31 4.15 29.72
CA LEU A 600 31.63 4.68 29.39
C LEU A 600 31.84 6.09 29.98
N ASP A 601 30.83 6.94 29.90
CA ASP A 601 30.89 8.29 30.48
C ASP A 601 31.00 8.24 32.01
N GLY A 602 30.28 7.32 32.66
CA GLY A 602 30.42 7.05 34.09
C GLY A 602 31.81 6.57 34.48
N ILE A 603 32.39 5.63 33.72
CA ILE A 603 33.76 5.15 33.93
C ILE A 603 34.76 6.31 33.81
N LYS A 604 34.61 7.18 32.80
CA LYS A 604 35.47 8.37 32.63
C LYS A 604 35.42 9.30 33.85
N LYS A 605 34.22 9.58 34.38
CA LYS A 605 34.07 10.42 35.59
C LYS A 605 34.76 9.82 36.81
N ILE A 606 34.57 8.53 37.06
CA ILE A 606 35.24 7.83 38.17
C ILE A 606 36.76 7.88 37.98
N SER A 607 37.26 7.66 36.77
CA SER A 607 38.69 7.73 36.47
C SER A 607 39.29 9.13 36.62
N ALA A 608 38.48 10.18 36.49
CA ALA A 608 38.90 11.58 36.66
C ALA A 608 38.91 12.05 38.12
N GLY A 609 38.57 11.17 39.08
CA GLY A 609 38.59 11.48 40.52
C GLY A 609 37.22 11.79 41.13
N GLU A 610 36.14 11.81 40.34
CA GLU A 610 34.77 11.92 40.85
C GLU A 610 34.27 10.57 41.39
N LEU A 611 34.79 10.13 42.53
CA LEU A 611 34.50 8.81 43.11
C LEU A 611 33.06 8.65 43.62
N THR A 612 32.32 9.75 43.77
CA THR A 612 30.90 9.76 44.14
C THR A 612 29.95 9.66 42.94
N ALA A 613 30.46 9.79 41.72
CA ALA A 613 29.65 9.70 40.51
C ALA A 613 29.10 8.28 40.34
N GLN A 614 27.78 8.15 40.25
CA GLN A 614 27.10 6.87 40.02
C GLN A 614 26.37 6.86 38.68
N ILE A 615 26.42 5.73 38.00
CA ILE A 615 25.67 5.50 36.76
C ILE A 615 24.20 5.21 37.13
N PRO A 616 23.22 5.96 36.58
CA PRO A 616 21.81 5.78 36.91
C PRO A 616 21.24 4.46 36.36
N MET A 617 20.65 3.66 37.24
CA MET A 617 20.26 2.26 36.95
C MET A 617 18.87 2.11 36.31
N GLU A 618 18.02 3.13 36.40
CA GLU A 618 16.63 3.09 35.90
C GLU A 618 16.55 3.02 34.38
N GLN A 619 17.56 3.55 33.69
CA GLN A 619 17.60 3.65 32.23
C GLN A 619 18.44 2.54 31.56
N ILE A 620 18.96 1.60 32.36
CA ILE A 620 19.86 0.54 31.91
C ILE A 620 19.24 -0.82 32.23
N GLY A 621 19.06 -1.64 31.19
CA GLY A 621 18.44 -2.96 31.28
C GLY A 621 19.36 -4.10 30.82
N GLY A 622 18.98 -5.34 31.12
CA GLY A 622 19.68 -6.55 30.69
C GLY A 622 21.13 -6.63 31.18
N ASP A 623 22.03 -7.19 30.35
CA ASP A 623 23.45 -7.39 30.66
C ASP A 623 24.17 -6.06 30.97
N ASN A 624 23.76 -4.95 30.35
CA ASN A 624 24.34 -3.63 30.61
C ASN A 624 24.09 -3.16 32.05
N ARG A 625 22.99 -3.59 32.69
CA ARG A 625 22.69 -3.21 34.09
C ARG A 625 23.67 -3.87 35.05
N VAL A 626 23.98 -5.15 34.83
CA VAL A 626 24.97 -5.89 35.62
C VAL A 626 26.34 -5.22 35.49
N PHE A 627 26.70 -4.78 34.29
CA PHE A 627 27.95 -4.06 34.06
C PHE A 627 27.99 -2.70 34.77
N ALA A 628 26.91 -1.91 34.69
CA ALA A 628 26.79 -0.64 35.42
C ALA A 628 26.84 -0.83 36.95
N GLU A 629 26.26 -1.92 37.47
CA GLU A 629 26.29 -2.25 38.89
C GLU A 629 27.70 -2.55 39.38
N ALA A 630 28.43 -3.37 38.63
CA ALA A 630 29.82 -3.68 38.94
C ALA A 630 30.69 -2.42 38.96
N VAL A 631 30.50 -1.50 38.00
CA VAL A 631 31.23 -0.22 37.97
C VAL A 631 30.87 0.66 39.18
N ASN A 632 29.59 0.78 39.54
CA ASN A 632 29.18 1.55 40.72
C ASN A 632 29.74 0.94 42.02
N GLN A 633 29.72 -0.39 42.16
CA GLN A 633 30.33 -1.08 43.30
C GLN A 633 31.84 -0.84 43.38
N MET A 634 32.54 -0.85 42.24
CA MET A 634 33.96 -0.48 42.18
C MET A 634 34.19 0.98 42.63
N GLY A 635 33.35 1.92 42.19
CA GLY A 635 33.42 3.32 42.61
C GLY A 635 33.27 3.49 44.12
N ILE A 636 32.26 2.83 44.72
CA ILE A 636 32.03 2.82 46.17
C ILE A 636 33.21 2.19 46.92
N GLY A 637 33.70 1.05 46.44
CA GLY A 637 34.85 0.36 47.04
C GLY A 637 36.11 1.22 47.04
N LEU A 638 36.37 1.93 45.94
CA LEU A 638 37.50 2.84 45.82
C LEU A 638 37.36 4.06 46.74
N SER A 639 36.18 4.70 46.79
CA SER A 639 35.90 5.82 47.71
C SER A 639 36.14 5.41 49.17
N SER A 640 35.63 4.25 49.57
CA SER A 640 35.80 3.72 50.94
C SER A 640 37.27 3.41 51.27
N ALA A 641 38.03 2.86 50.32
CA ALA A 641 39.46 2.60 50.51
C ALA A 641 40.25 3.90 50.72
N VAL A 642 39.95 4.94 49.94
CA VAL A 642 40.58 6.27 50.07
C VAL A 642 40.23 6.90 51.41
N GLU A 643 38.95 6.93 51.79
CA GLU A 643 38.51 7.48 53.09
C GLU A 643 39.15 6.75 54.27
N LYS A 644 39.26 5.41 54.19
CA LYS A 644 39.92 4.61 55.21
C LYS A 644 41.41 4.98 55.33
N SER A 645 42.11 5.11 54.21
CA SER A 645 43.54 5.52 54.22
C SER A 645 43.74 6.86 54.90
N VAL A 646 42.92 7.86 54.57
CA VAL A 646 42.98 9.19 55.19
C VAL A 646 42.67 9.13 56.70
N ARG A 647 41.69 8.32 57.09
CA ARG A 647 41.35 8.12 58.51
C ARG A 647 42.48 7.44 59.28
N ASP A 648 43.08 6.41 58.71
CA ASP A 648 44.19 5.66 59.32
C ASP A 648 45.43 6.56 59.51
N GLU A 649 45.71 7.48 58.57
CA GLU A 649 46.77 8.49 58.73
C GLU A 649 46.49 9.47 59.88
N ARG A 650 45.26 9.97 59.99
CA ARG A 650 44.86 10.87 61.09
C ARG A 650 44.97 10.18 62.44
N LEU A 651 44.46 8.95 62.56
CA LEU A 651 44.53 8.17 63.80
C LEU A 651 45.98 7.89 64.25
N LYS A 652 46.87 7.59 63.30
CA LYS A 652 48.31 7.43 63.61
C LYS A 652 48.89 8.71 64.21
N SER A 653 48.53 9.88 63.68
CA SER A 653 49.04 11.15 64.20
C SER A 653 48.48 11.52 65.58
N ASP A 654 47.19 11.30 65.80
CA ASP A 654 46.54 11.54 67.09
C ASP A 654 47.15 10.65 68.19
N LEU A 655 47.40 9.37 67.88
CA LEU A 655 48.06 8.44 68.80
C LEU A 655 49.47 8.92 69.20
N ILE A 656 50.29 9.34 68.23
CA ILE A 656 51.65 9.83 68.51
C ILE A 656 51.58 11.09 69.40
N THR A 657 50.64 11.98 69.13
CA THR A 657 50.46 13.21 69.92
C THR A 657 50.09 12.90 71.37
N ASN A 658 49.16 11.97 71.59
CA ASN A 658 48.71 11.56 72.92
C ASN A 658 49.83 10.86 73.71
N VAL A 659 50.50 9.86 73.12
CA VAL A 659 51.61 9.14 73.77
C VAL A 659 52.73 10.09 74.17
N SER A 660 53.04 11.08 73.34
CA SER A 660 54.10 12.03 73.63
C SER A 660 53.76 12.95 74.81
N HIS A 661 52.50 13.34 74.99
CA HIS A 661 52.04 14.09 76.17
C HIS A 661 52.27 13.30 77.47
N ASP A 662 51.99 12.01 77.42
CA ASP A 662 52.16 11.10 78.57
C ASP A 662 53.64 10.84 78.89
N ILE A 663 54.56 10.99 77.93
CA ILE A 663 56.01 10.95 78.15
C ILE A 663 56.54 12.27 78.74
N LYS A 664 56.01 13.41 78.31
CA LYS A 664 56.48 14.75 78.75
C LYS A 664 56.28 14.99 80.25
N THR A 665 55.16 14.50 80.80
CA THR A 665 54.80 14.69 82.21
C THR A 665 55.80 14.05 83.19
N PRO A 666 56.10 12.74 83.13
CA PRO A 666 57.08 12.12 84.03
C PRO A 666 58.51 12.63 83.78
N LEU A 667 58.84 12.99 82.54
CA LEU A 667 60.14 13.54 82.20
C LEU A 667 60.41 14.90 82.83
N THR A 668 59.40 15.77 82.86
CA THR A 668 59.49 17.08 83.54
C THR A 668 59.79 16.89 85.03
N SER A 669 59.19 15.89 85.67
CA SER A 669 59.49 15.53 87.06
C SER A 669 60.94 15.04 87.23
N ILE A 670 61.46 14.21 86.31
CA ILE A 670 62.86 13.74 86.34
C ILE A 670 63.83 14.93 86.26
N ILE A 671 63.61 15.86 85.32
CA ILE A 671 64.44 17.06 85.18
C ILE A 671 64.42 17.90 86.46
N ASN A 672 63.24 18.12 87.04
CA ASN A 672 63.12 18.88 88.29
C ASN A 672 63.87 18.22 89.45
N TYR A 673 63.80 16.89 89.61
CA TYR A 673 64.55 16.18 90.65
C TYR A 673 66.07 16.25 90.42
N VAL A 674 66.52 16.15 89.18
CA VAL A 674 67.93 16.34 88.82
C VAL A 674 68.39 17.77 89.16
N ASP A 675 67.57 18.79 88.84
CA ASP A 675 67.85 20.18 89.19
C ASP A 675 67.90 20.42 90.71
N LEU A 676 67.02 19.77 91.48
CA LEU A 676 67.04 19.82 92.94
C LEU A 676 68.31 19.17 93.49
N LEU A 677 68.70 17.99 92.98
CA LEU A 677 69.92 17.29 93.38
C LEU A 677 71.18 18.10 93.06
N LYS A 678 71.22 18.86 91.96
CA LYS A 678 72.33 19.78 91.64
C LYS A 678 72.50 20.92 92.64
N ARG A 679 71.44 21.29 93.37
CA ARG A 679 71.46 22.36 94.37
C ARG A 679 71.88 21.88 95.76
N GLU A 680 71.97 20.58 95.98
CA GLU A 680 72.47 20.01 97.23
C GLU A 680 74.00 19.99 97.26
N ASP A 681 74.59 20.13 98.45
CA ASP A 681 76.05 20.09 98.65
C ASP A 681 76.58 18.63 98.65
N ILE A 682 76.68 18.05 97.45
CA ILE A 682 77.11 16.66 97.25
C ILE A 682 78.64 16.59 97.24
N GLN A 683 79.25 16.04 98.29
CA GLN A 683 80.71 15.89 98.40
C GLN A 683 81.32 14.77 97.53
N ASN A 684 80.48 13.92 96.92
CA ASN A 684 80.91 12.78 96.11
C ASN A 684 80.97 13.14 94.62
N GLU A 685 82.19 13.26 94.08
CA GLU A 685 82.45 13.58 92.66
C GLU A 685 81.84 12.56 91.66
N ARG A 686 81.70 11.28 92.02
CA ARG A 686 81.01 10.31 91.15
C ARG A 686 79.51 10.60 91.06
N ALA A 687 78.89 11.01 92.17
CA ALA A 687 77.47 11.34 92.20
C ALA A 687 77.18 12.62 91.40
N LYS A 688 78.04 13.65 91.47
CA LYS A 688 77.94 14.84 90.61
C LYS A 688 77.99 14.49 89.13
N ASN A 689 78.93 13.61 88.74
CA ASN A 689 79.04 13.13 87.35
C ASN A 689 77.80 12.35 86.91
N TYR A 690 77.23 11.49 87.76
CA TYR A 690 75.98 10.79 87.44
C TYR A 690 74.79 11.73 87.27
N ILE A 691 74.67 12.76 88.12
CA ILE A 691 73.62 13.77 88.02
C ILE A 691 73.76 14.56 86.71
N ALA A 692 74.98 14.96 86.34
CA ALA A 692 75.24 15.63 85.06
C ALA A 692 74.86 14.75 83.86
N ILE A 693 75.15 13.45 83.91
CA ILE A 693 74.73 12.50 82.87
C ILE A 693 73.20 12.35 82.83
N LEU A 694 72.53 12.27 83.98
CA LEU A 694 71.07 12.16 84.05
C LEU A 694 70.38 13.41 83.51
N GLU A 695 70.92 14.60 83.80
CA GLU A 695 70.47 15.88 83.26
C GLU A 695 70.53 15.89 81.73
N ASP A 696 71.70 15.57 81.19
CA ASP A 696 71.94 15.48 79.75
C ASP A 696 70.96 14.51 79.07
N LYS A 697 70.78 13.32 79.64
CA LYS A 697 69.85 12.31 79.09
C LYS A 697 68.38 12.72 79.22
N ALA A 698 67.99 13.37 80.31
CA ALA A 698 66.61 13.83 80.50
C ALA A 698 66.26 15.01 79.58
N LEU A 699 67.17 15.99 79.44
CA LEU A 699 67.03 17.10 78.49
C LEU A 699 67.00 16.60 77.05
N ARG A 700 67.87 15.64 76.70
CA ARG A 700 67.85 15.01 75.38
C ARG A 700 66.54 14.30 75.08
N LEU A 701 66.00 13.54 76.04
CA LEU A 701 64.71 12.88 75.85
C LEU A 701 63.58 13.90 75.66
N LYS A 702 63.65 15.05 76.36
CA LYS A 702 62.64 16.11 76.24
C LYS A 702 62.62 16.68 74.84
N HIS A 703 63.80 16.97 74.29
CA HIS A 703 63.94 17.49 72.94
C HIS A 703 63.47 16.47 71.89
N LEU A 704 63.77 15.17 72.09
CA LEU A 704 63.28 14.10 71.20
C LEU A 704 61.76 14.00 71.21
N THR A 705 61.13 14.09 72.38
CA THR A 705 59.67 14.03 72.51
C THR A 705 59.02 15.27 71.89
N ASP A 706 59.57 16.46 72.11
CA ASP A 706 59.04 17.69 71.51
C ASP A 706 59.18 17.66 69.97
N ASP A 707 60.33 17.23 69.43
CA ASP A 707 60.56 17.04 67.98
C ASP A 707 59.59 16.00 67.37
N LEU A 708 59.30 14.90 68.08
CA LEU A 708 58.38 13.86 67.63
C LEU A 708 56.94 14.37 67.52
N VAL A 709 56.48 15.15 68.51
CA VAL A 709 55.15 15.77 68.49
C VAL A 709 55.05 16.76 67.34
N GLU A 710 56.07 17.61 67.18
CA GLU A 710 56.12 18.60 66.12
C GLU A 710 56.09 17.92 64.75
N ALA A 711 56.94 16.92 64.52
CA ALA A 711 56.95 16.13 63.29
C ALA A 711 55.60 15.46 63.02
N SER A 712 54.94 14.88 64.04
CA SER A 712 53.62 14.26 63.90
C SER A 712 52.55 15.26 63.46
N LYS A 713 52.47 16.43 64.13
CA LYS A 713 51.48 17.47 63.82
C LYS A 713 51.66 18.06 62.42
N ILE A 714 52.92 18.29 62.03
CA ILE A 714 53.28 18.75 60.69
C ILE A 714 52.83 17.73 59.64
N SER A 715 53.04 16.45 59.90
CA SER A 715 52.77 15.38 58.95
C SER A 715 51.29 15.06 58.77
N SER A 716 50.46 15.29 59.79
CA SER A 716 49.00 15.15 59.69
C SER A 716 48.30 16.40 59.18
N GLY A 717 49.05 17.47 58.91
CA GLY A 717 48.48 18.77 58.56
C GLY A 717 47.74 19.45 59.72
N ASN A 718 47.86 18.95 60.95
CA ASN A 718 47.22 19.51 62.14
C ASN A 718 48.07 20.65 62.76
N ILE A 719 48.52 21.57 61.90
CA ILE A 719 49.29 22.75 62.25
C ILE A 719 48.61 23.99 61.65
N LYS A 720 48.34 25.00 62.47
CA LYS A 720 47.89 26.31 62.00
C LYS A 720 49.12 27.14 61.67
N LEU A 721 49.18 27.66 60.45
CA LEU A 721 50.22 28.57 59.97
C LEU A 721 49.69 30.00 60.01
N GLU A 722 50.47 30.91 60.58
CA GLU A 722 50.20 32.34 60.57
C GLU A 722 51.10 33.01 59.53
N LEU A 723 50.69 32.93 58.27
CA LEU A 723 51.45 33.48 57.15
C LEU A 723 51.39 35.02 57.17
N ASN A 724 52.53 35.67 57.34
CA ASN A 724 52.67 37.12 57.36
C ASN A 724 53.80 37.57 56.44
N ARG A 725 53.80 38.85 56.03
CA ARG A 725 54.94 39.46 55.35
C ARG A 725 56.10 39.54 56.35
N LEU A 726 57.21 38.89 56.04
CA LEU A 726 58.38 38.78 56.90
C LEU A 726 59.64 39.23 56.14
N ASN A 727 60.43 40.11 56.75
CA ASN A 727 61.77 40.41 56.29
C ASN A 727 62.70 39.21 56.59
N PHE A 728 62.99 38.41 55.57
CA PHE A 728 63.78 37.19 55.72
C PHE A 728 65.24 37.50 56.06
N GLN A 729 65.77 38.62 55.55
CA GLN A 729 67.12 39.08 55.87
C GLN A 729 67.29 39.36 57.37
N GLU A 730 66.36 40.09 57.98
CA GLU A 730 66.37 40.36 59.43
C GLU A 730 66.31 39.06 60.25
N LEU A 731 65.45 38.12 59.85
CA LEU A 731 65.34 36.83 60.55
C LEU A 731 66.67 36.08 60.56
N ILE A 732 67.36 36.01 59.41
CA ILE A 732 68.66 35.33 59.32
C ILE A 732 69.73 36.09 60.11
N GLN A 733 69.73 37.42 60.10
CA GLN A 733 70.66 38.22 60.91
C GLN A 733 70.48 37.99 62.42
N GLN A 734 69.24 37.90 62.90
CA GLN A 734 68.95 37.55 64.29
C GLN A 734 69.48 36.15 64.62
N THR A 735 69.25 35.16 63.76
CA THR A 735 69.77 33.81 63.96
C THR A 735 71.31 33.75 63.91
N ASN A 736 71.95 34.54 63.04
CA ASN A 736 73.42 34.66 63.01
C ASN A 736 73.97 35.17 64.35
N GLY A 737 73.31 36.17 64.95
CA GLY A 737 73.68 36.71 66.26
C GLY A 737 73.58 35.65 67.36
N GLU A 738 72.47 34.91 67.41
CA GLU A 738 72.22 33.86 68.41
C GLU A 738 73.22 32.68 68.33
N PHE A 739 73.68 32.35 67.12
CA PHE A 739 74.60 31.22 66.90
C PHE A 739 76.08 31.61 66.87
N SER A 740 76.40 32.90 66.96
CA SER A 740 77.79 33.41 66.91
C SER A 740 78.72 32.71 67.90
N GLU A 741 78.34 32.67 69.18
CA GLU A 741 79.12 32.00 70.25
C GLU A 741 79.29 30.50 70.00
N LYS A 742 78.25 29.82 69.48
CA LYS A 742 78.30 28.38 69.17
C LYS A 742 79.26 28.09 68.01
N PHE A 743 79.26 28.95 66.99
CA PHE A 743 80.20 28.84 65.88
C PHE A 743 81.64 29.12 66.34
N GLU A 744 81.86 30.17 67.15
CA GLU A 744 83.18 30.50 67.72
C GLU A 744 83.73 29.38 68.60
N ASN A 745 82.91 28.79 69.47
CA ASN A 745 83.30 27.66 70.33
C ASN A 745 83.75 26.43 69.54
N LYS A 746 83.30 26.25 68.29
CA LYS A 746 83.73 25.16 67.40
C LYS A 746 84.78 25.61 66.35
N GLY A 747 85.24 26.87 66.43
CA GLY A 747 86.18 27.47 65.48
C GLY A 747 85.60 27.68 64.07
N LEU A 748 84.28 27.66 63.91
CA LEU A 748 83.63 27.82 62.62
C LEU A 748 83.55 29.32 62.25
N ASN A 749 84.11 29.69 61.10
CA ASN A 749 84.07 31.07 60.61
C ASN A 749 82.85 31.28 59.71
N LEU A 750 81.89 32.09 60.17
CA LEU A 750 80.65 32.38 59.47
C LEU A 750 80.86 33.47 58.41
N VAL A 751 80.67 33.12 57.14
CA VAL A 751 80.73 34.03 55.99
C VAL A 751 79.31 34.30 55.48
N VAL A 752 78.85 35.53 55.62
CA VAL A 752 77.48 35.93 55.27
C VAL A 752 77.48 36.77 54.00
N ASN A 753 76.68 36.37 53.01
CA ASN A 753 76.42 37.12 51.78
C ASN A 753 74.91 37.41 51.66
N MET A 754 74.53 38.68 51.71
CA MET A 754 73.13 39.12 51.63
C MET A 754 73.04 40.40 50.79
N PRO A 755 71.94 40.64 50.07
CA PRO A 755 71.71 41.90 49.35
C PRO A 755 71.58 43.08 50.32
N GLU A 756 71.84 44.30 49.81
CA GLU A 756 71.62 45.54 50.58
C GLU A 756 70.13 45.86 50.74
N GLU A 757 69.29 45.42 49.81
CA GLU A 757 67.84 45.64 49.83
C GLU A 757 67.11 44.61 50.73
N PRO A 758 66.09 45.03 51.51
CA PRO A 758 65.29 44.12 52.33
C PRO A 758 64.57 43.06 51.50
N VAL A 759 64.73 41.80 51.87
CA VAL A 759 64.12 40.67 51.17
C VAL A 759 62.89 40.19 51.93
N VAL A 760 61.69 40.43 51.38
CA VAL A 760 60.41 40.11 52.03
C VAL A 760 59.75 38.89 51.39
N ILE A 761 59.31 37.95 52.23
CA ILE A 761 58.55 36.76 51.82
C ILE A 761 57.26 36.62 52.63
N VAL A 762 56.29 35.85 52.14
CA VAL A 762 55.09 35.48 52.90
C VAL A 762 55.33 34.13 53.57
N ALA A 763 55.55 34.15 54.88
CA ALA A 763 55.87 32.97 55.67
C ALA A 763 55.41 33.14 57.12
N ASP A 764 55.33 32.04 57.86
CA ASP A 764 55.14 32.07 59.31
C ASP A 764 56.51 32.25 59.96
N GLY A 765 56.76 33.44 60.55
CA GLY A 765 58.07 33.80 61.09
C GLY A 765 58.59 32.83 62.15
N ARG A 766 57.71 32.27 63.00
CA ARG A 766 58.13 31.33 64.06
C ARG A 766 58.50 29.97 63.46
N ARG A 767 57.73 29.52 62.47
CA ARG A 767 58.01 28.24 61.77
C ARG A 767 59.21 28.33 60.86
N LEU A 768 59.40 29.46 60.18
CA LEU A 768 60.59 29.69 59.37
C LEU A 768 61.85 29.83 60.24
N TRP A 769 61.79 30.51 61.38
CA TRP A 769 62.90 30.51 62.34
C TRP A 769 63.28 29.10 62.75
N ARG A 770 62.29 28.24 63.05
CA ARG A 770 62.51 26.81 63.37
C ARG A 770 63.18 26.03 62.24
N VAL A 771 62.86 26.33 60.98
CA VAL A 771 63.55 25.77 59.80
C VAL A 771 65.03 26.17 59.82
N ILE A 772 65.32 27.46 59.96
CA ILE A 772 66.69 27.99 59.98
C ILE A 772 67.47 27.44 61.19
N GLU A 773 66.86 27.43 62.37
CA GLU A 773 67.43 26.91 63.61
C GLU A 773 67.86 25.44 63.46
N ASN A 774 67.02 24.61 62.83
CA ASN A 774 67.36 23.21 62.55
C ASN A 774 68.56 23.08 61.61
N LEU A 775 68.66 23.94 60.60
CA LEU A 775 69.80 23.97 59.69
C LEU A 775 71.08 24.43 60.38
N TYR A 776 71.03 25.49 61.19
CA TYR A 776 72.19 26.02 61.91
C TYR A 776 72.69 25.03 62.96
N ASN A 777 71.79 24.41 63.72
CA ASN A 777 72.16 23.35 64.66
C ASN A 777 72.76 22.14 63.94
N ASN A 778 72.27 21.79 62.74
CA ASN A 778 72.87 20.75 61.93
C ASN A 778 74.31 21.12 61.52
N THR A 779 74.52 22.34 61.04
CA THR A 779 75.85 22.85 60.70
C THR A 779 76.80 22.85 61.90
N VAL A 780 76.40 23.38 63.05
CA VAL A 780 77.23 23.37 64.27
C VAL A 780 77.61 21.94 64.68
N LYS A 781 76.68 20.98 64.58
CA LYS A 781 76.95 19.59 64.98
C LYS A 781 77.90 18.87 64.04
N TYR A 782 77.70 19.00 62.73
CA TYR A 782 78.36 18.12 61.75
C TYR A 782 79.44 18.80 60.90
N ALA A 783 79.58 20.13 60.95
CA ALA A 783 80.66 20.80 60.22
C ALA A 783 82.04 20.48 60.82
N MET A 784 83.03 20.32 59.94
CA MET A 784 84.43 20.13 60.30
C MET A 784 84.93 21.35 61.12
N PRO A 785 85.51 21.15 62.32
CA PRO A 785 86.02 22.25 63.14
C PRO A 785 87.05 23.11 62.38
N ASN A 786 87.16 24.40 62.73
CA ASN A 786 88.10 25.35 62.11
C ASN A 786 87.87 25.60 60.60
N THR A 787 86.65 25.38 60.09
CA THR A 787 86.30 25.63 58.68
C THR A 787 85.32 26.79 58.51
N ARG A 788 85.03 27.16 57.25
CA ARG A 788 84.09 28.23 56.91
C ARG A 788 82.68 27.69 56.70
N VAL A 789 81.69 28.40 57.22
CA VAL A 789 80.26 28.18 56.94
C VAL A 789 79.77 29.34 56.10
N TYR A 790 79.18 29.06 54.93
CA TYR A 790 78.65 30.09 54.04
C TYR A 790 77.14 30.17 54.20
N VAL A 791 76.63 31.36 54.51
CA VAL A 791 75.21 31.68 54.55
C VAL A 791 74.94 32.72 53.46
N GLU A 792 74.08 32.38 52.53
CA GLU A 792 73.78 33.21 51.36
C GLU A 792 72.27 33.42 51.22
N LEU A 793 71.86 34.68 51.08
CA LEU A 793 70.51 35.07 50.68
C LEU A 793 70.61 35.79 49.33
N THR A 794 69.86 35.35 48.34
CA THR A 794 69.85 35.94 46.99
C THR A 794 68.44 35.98 46.43
N THR A 795 68.11 37.00 45.65
CA THR A 795 66.86 37.08 44.89
C THR A 795 67.17 36.80 43.42
N VAL A 796 66.49 35.83 42.82
CA VAL A 796 66.65 35.45 41.42
C VAL A 796 65.28 35.48 40.74
N GLY A 797 65.01 36.52 39.95
CA GLY A 797 63.67 36.76 39.41
C GLY A 797 62.70 37.12 40.54
N HIS A 798 61.55 36.41 40.61
CA HIS A 798 60.56 36.55 41.69
C HIS A 798 60.72 35.51 42.80
N MET A 799 61.91 34.89 42.93
CA MET A 799 62.17 33.85 43.91
C MET A 799 63.33 34.24 44.83
N VAL A 800 63.09 34.16 46.12
CA VAL A 800 64.07 34.36 47.19
C VAL A 800 64.70 33.02 47.54
N ARG A 801 66.03 32.94 47.45
CA ARG A 801 66.84 31.77 47.74
C ARG A 801 67.72 32.00 48.96
N PHE A 802 67.48 31.22 50.01
CA PHE A 802 68.37 31.08 51.14
C PHE A 802 69.19 29.80 51.01
N SER A 803 70.49 29.85 51.27
CA SER A 803 71.30 28.64 51.38
C SER A 803 72.35 28.70 52.48
N ILE A 804 72.57 27.56 53.12
CA ILE A 804 73.65 27.35 54.09
C ILE A 804 74.52 26.18 53.61
N LYS A 805 75.83 26.38 53.66
CA LYS A 805 76.82 25.45 53.12
C LYS A 805 77.98 25.26 54.10
N ASN A 806 78.36 24.02 54.37
CA ASN A 806 79.52 23.66 55.18
C ASN A 806 80.25 22.42 54.63
N ILE A 807 81.47 22.21 55.11
CA ILE A 807 82.22 20.96 54.92
C ILE A 807 81.93 20.07 56.12
N SER A 808 81.52 18.83 55.89
CA SER A 808 81.22 17.85 56.92
C SER A 808 82.51 17.34 57.59
N GLU A 809 82.46 17.08 58.90
CA GLU A 809 83.55 16.44 59.64
C GLU A 809 83.77 14.97 59.23
N GLN A 810 82.70 14.31 58.77
CA GLN A 810 82.71 12.91 58.33
C GLN A 810 82.25 12.78 56.87
N PRO A 811 82.76 11.79 56.11
CA PRO A 811 82.32 11.54 54.74
C PRO A 811 80.81 11.29 54.61
N LEU A 812 80.17 11.97 53.66
CA LEU A 812 78.73 11.86 53.40
C LEU A 812 78.44 10.73 52.40
N ASN A 813 78.35 9.49 52.89
CA ASN A 813 78.05 8.30 52.08
C ASN A 813 76.53 7.98 51.99
N ILE A 814 75.66 8.99 52.01
CA ILE A 814 74.19 8.82 52.00
C ILE A 814 73.58 9.66 50.89
N ASN A 815 72.47 9.20 50.31
CA ASN A 815 71.72 9.96 49.31
C ASN A 815 71.02 11.18 49.94
N ALA A 816 70.95 12.30 49.21
CA ALA A 816 70.31 13.53 49.65
C ALA A 816 68.83 13.33 50.05
N ASP A 817 68.10 12.44 49.36
CA ASP A 817 66.69 12.14 49.65
C ASP A 817 66.53 11.42 50.99
N GLU A 818 67.40 10.45 51.29
CA GLU A 818 67.40 9.66 52.53
C GLU A 818 67.69 10.53 53.77
N LEU A 819 68.48 11.59 53.64
CA LEU A 819 68.77 12.53 54.75
C LEU A 819 67.55 13.34 55.22
N THR A 820 66.49 13.39 54.41
CA THR A 820 65.23 14.06 54.79
C THR A 820 64.17 13.11 55.35
N GLU A 821 64.40 11.79 55.31
CA GLU A 821 63.50 10.81 55.91
C GLU A 821 63.58 10.83 57.44
N ARG A 822 62.47 10.45 58.10
CA ARG A 822 62.38 10.50 59.56
C ARG A 822 63.26 9.44 60.21
N PHE A 823 63.98 9.84 61.25
CA PHE A 823 64.85 8.97 62.05
C PHE A 823 66.07 8.41 61.30
N ILE A 824 66.31 8.85 60.06
CA ILE A 824 67.51 8.47 59.30
C ILE A 824 68.69 9.33 59.74
N ARG A 825 69.85 8.67 59.90
CA ARG A 825 71.12 9.27 60.28
C ARG A 825 72.24 8.64 59.43
N GLY A 826 73.28 9.43 59.13
CA GLY A 826 74.59 8.95 58.68
C GLY A 826 75.04 7.67 59.39
N ASP A 827 75.42 6.61 58.68
CA ASP A 827 75.89 5.35 59.27
C ASP A 827 77.09 5.56 60.24
N VAL A 828 77.91 6.58 59.99
CA VAL A 828 79.07 6.96 60.82
C VAL A 828 78.68 7.93 61.97
N ALA A 829 77.53 8.59 61.87
CA ALA A 829 77.07 9.59 62.83
C ALA A 829 76.27 9.01 64.01
N ARG A 830 76.23 7.67 64.21
CA ARG A 830 75.40 7.03 65.26
C ARG A 830 75.83 7.34 66.70
N SER A 831 77.06 7.83 66.92
CA SER A 831 77.61 8.15 68.24
C SER A 831 77.34 9.59 68.72
N THR A 832 76.82 10.48 67.88
CA THR A 832 76.56 11.89 68.21
C THR A 832 75.11 12.14 68.67
N GLU A 833 74.81 13.32 69.20
CA GLU A 833 73.48 13.68 69.70
C GLU A 833 72.56 14.27 68.60
N GLY A 834 71.42 13.61 68.33
CA GLY A 834 70.40 14.11 67.38
C GLY A 834 69.19 13.18 67.22
N SER A 835 68.02 13.75 66.93
CA SER A 835 66.74 13.04 66.75
C SER A 835 66.55 12.39 65.39
N GLY A 836 67.31 12.82 64.37
CA GLY A 836 67.06 12.44 62.98
C GLY A 836 65.73 13.02 62.44
N LEU A 837 65.12 13.99 63.13
CA LEU A 837 63.86 14.62 62.74
C LEU A 837 64.06 16.04 62.19
N GLY A 838 65.15 16.73 62.55
CA GLY A 838 65.34 18.16 62.23
C GLY A 838 65.26 18.52 60.74
N LEU A 839 65.94 17.77 59.86
CA LEU A 839 65.87 18.00 58.41
C LEU A 839 64.48 17.69 57.83
N SER A 840 63.81 16.64 58.33
CA SER A 840 62.45 16.30 57.93
C SER A 840 61.43 17.37 58.35
N ILE A 841 61.61 17.96 59.54
CA ILE A 841 60.79 19.08 60.05
C ILE A 841 61.05 20.32 59.19
N ALA A 842 62.31 20.64 58.90
CA ALA A 842 62.71 21.77 58.08
C ALA A 842 62.11 21.68 56.65
N ARG A 843 62.17 20.50 56.03
CA ARG A 843 61.57 20.23 54.72
C ARG A 843 60.05 20.40 54.75
N ASN A 844 59.36 19.69 55.64
CA ASN A 844 57.91 19.71 55.69
C ASN A 844 57.36 21.11 56.04
N LEU A 845 58.00 21.85 56.96
CA LEU A 845 57.60 23.23 57.28
C LEU A 845 57.80 24.19 56.11
N THR A 846 58.86 23.98 55.32
CA THR A 846 59.12 24.76 54.11
C THR A 846 58.05 24.48 53.05
N GLU A 847 57.77 23.20 52.78
CA GLU A 847 56.76 22.76 51.80
C GLU A 847 55.33 23.18 52.20
N LEU A 848 54.97 23.09 53.49
CA LEU A 848 53.68 23.56 54.01
C LEU A 848 53.49 25.07 53.85
N GLN A 849 54.58 25.84 53.81
CA GLN A 849 54.58 27.28 53.55
C GLN A 849 54.73 27.60 52.06
N LYS A 850 54.52 26.62 51.16
CA LYS A 850 54.67 26.73 49.70
C LYS A 850 56.09 27.07 49.23
N GLY A 851 57.10 26.86 50.07
CA GLY A 851 58.50 26.92 49.67
C GLY A 851 59.01 25.59 49.12
N SER A 852 60.20 25.59 48.53
CA SER A 852 60.92 24.36 48.16
C SER A 852 62.18 24.18 49.00
N PHE A 853 62.50 22.95 49.35
CA PHE A 853 63.65 22.58 50.19
C PHE A 853 64.49 21.55 49.43
N ASN A 854 65.75 21.89 49.15
CA ASN A 854 66.65 21.04 48.37
C ASN A 854 67.97 20.81 49.11
N ILE A 855 68.44 19.56 49.12
CA ILE A 855 69.76 19.18 49.65
C ILE A 855 70.67 18.85 48.48
N TYR A 856 71.89 19.38 48.51
CA TYR A 856 72.95 19.06 47.57
C TYR A 856 74.18 18.55 48.34
N LEU A 857 74.68 17.40 47.91
CA LEU A 857 75.84 16.71 48.47
C LEU A 857 76.90 16.56 47.38
N ASP A 858 78.15 16.91 47.67
CA ASP A 858 79.29 16.70 46.77
C ASP A 858 80.55 16.39 47.60
N GLY A 859 80.89 15.10 47.71
CA GLY A 859 81.91 14.61 48.65
C GLY A 859 81.56 15.00 50.09
N ASP A 860 82.43 15.78 50.74
CA ASP A 860 82.19 16.27 52.11
C ASP A 860 81.35 17.56 52.15
N LEU A 861 80.93 18.07 50.99
CA LEU A 861 80.16 19.30 50.91
C LEU A 861 78.68 19.04 51.20
N PHE A 862 78.16 19.72 52.23
CA PHE A 862 76.75 19.77 52.54
C PHE A 862 76.20 21.16 52.22
N LYS A 863 75.17 21.23 51.36
CA LYS A 863 74.44 22.47 51.06
C LYS A 863 72.94 22.23 51.13
N VAL A 864 72.25 23.07 51.88
CA VAL A 864 70.77 23.14 51.87
C VAL A 864 70.34 24.44 51.23
N THR A 865 69.34 24.37 50.35
CA THR A 865 68.76 25.52 49.66
C THR A 865 67.25 25.55 49.89
N ILE A 866 66.75 26.68 50.40
CA ILE A 866 65.34 26.97 50.58
C ILE A 866 64.93 28.07 49.60
N ILE A 867 63.81 27.90 48.92
CA ILE A 867 63.31 28.87 47.94
C ILE A 867 61.85 29.22 48.24
N PHE A 868 61.56 30.51 48.37
CA PHE A 868 60.22 31.06 48.50
C PHE A 868 59.95 32.08 47.38
N PRO A 869 58.69 32.30 46.98
CA PRO A 869 58.34 33.45 46.16
C PRO A 869 58.56 34.75 46.94
N GLU A 870 59.05 35.77 46.26
CA GLU A 870 59.13 37.13 46.79
C GLU A 870 57.72 37.70 47.02
N ALA A 871 57.52 38.44 48.11
CA ALA A 871 56.21 39.01 48.42
C ALA A 871 55.89 40.22 47.53
N ASP A 872 54.85 40.13 46.69
CA ASP A 872 54.41 41.22 45.80
C ASP A 872 54.22 42.55 46.56
N ASN A 873 54.75 43.66 46.03
CA ASN A 873 54.63 44.99 46.66
C ASN A 873 53.23 45.65 46.56
N THR A 874 52.25 44.96 45.98
CA THR A 874 50.89 45.47 45.72
C THR A 874 49.85 44.81 46.63
N SER A 875 49.67 45.31 47.85
CA SER A 875 48.41 45.22 48.63
C SER A 875 48.57 45.87 50.00
N VAL A 876 48.36 47.18 50.08
CA VAL A 876 48.23 47.92 51.35
C VAL A 876 46.76 48.29 51.65
N ASN A 877 45.78 47.98 50.78
CA ASN A 877 44.45 48.60 50.85
C ASN A 877 43.20 47.71 50.82
N GLU A 878 43.25 46.40 51.11
CA GLU A 878 42.03 45.55 51.00
C GLU A 878 41.71 44.67 52.22
N THR A 879 42.01 45.13 53.44
CA THR A 879 41.62 44.40 54.67
C THR A 879 40.78 45.25 55.64
N GLU A 880 39.81 46.02 55.14
CA GLU A 880 38.79 46.67 55.97
C GLU A 880 37.33 46.36 55.57
N SER A 881 37.10 45.36 54.71
CA SER A 881 35.73 44.99 54.33
C SER A 881 35.55 43.49 54.20
N GLN A 882 35.55 42.80 55.35
CA GLN A 882 34.73 41.61 55.66
C GLN A 882 35.09 41.11 57.07
N GLU A 883 34.43 41.68 58.08
CA GLU A 883 34.07 41.00 59.33
C GLU A 883 32.55 40.82 59.39
#